data_AF-A0ABD1JZT1-F1
#
_entry.id   AF-A0ABD1JZT1-F1
#
_cell.length_a   1.000
_cell.length_b   1.000
_cell.length_c   1.000
_cell.angle_alpha   90.00
_cell.angle_beta   90.00
_cell.angle_gamma   90.00
#
_symmetry.space_group_name_H-M   'P 1'
#
loop_
_entity.id
_entity.type
_entity.pdbx_description
1 polymer ?
#
loop_
_entity_poly.entity_id
_entity_poly.type
_entity_poly.pdbx_seq_one_letter_code
_entity_poly.pdbx_strand_id
1 'polypeptide(L)'
;MFSSSFSLYLYKLGIAPQIQDLLGKVDFTEEEISNMTKELEKYGIQMPAFSKIGGILANELSVDEAALHAAVFAINEAIDKRQAEGTMKALSNPNAMLRNMQSALAQDYQDALSTAKKTKEAQASGRRSSVSSEERDVYEELLTQNEIQSTINLVNTQAAVRSVNQAIDAQDEASLLAALELPALGLVGVSQVNARWYLEHLKSHKEHRNQDAGYAVQLEREEIQRVVSSCNDFAEAEKRKLNAIAAINTAIRLGNAEETVEHLLNPEAQLPIVYQSAAKLYQNELFNLQMQGSRDTADLSHEELCVAVEMLSAVSVLNEVLDTKDPVAVTELLCDSPLGFSNMDHENMQRYADTLISLRAEALAQGQEFLSWNDVQKCIDTVNQQVHEEHERVIAIAEINEALNSGDVEKTLSALLLPTAKLQGVNPDTAKHYHDVLLHTKDLICKSSGDESAVLWLDQIQEAIYTANQEEEEALRLAEAVADINLSVSEGDTDSTLQALQVPCVGLRGVLAECADDYQAELAKRQALNAADGGDGGVWVKHRIKDRYDFYYDLQTQKGTWNEPQEFVHNTSQLTKEEIQSTVGSVTAEYNREQLWLANEPLIILLQARIRGYLVRRAHAERLEYLRQQEPNVVRLQVQHDCTNHTDNHTLCFYSAFQDAQST
;
A
#
# COMPACT_ATOMS: atom_id res chain seq x y z
N MET A 1 -17.81 -20.70 79.83
CA MET A 1 -17.15 -20.95 81.13
C MET A 1 -18.00 -21.77 82.10
N PHE A 2 -19.34 -21.80 82.00
CA PHE A 2 -20.19 -22.52 82.96
C PHE A 2 -20.02 -24.06 83.00
N SER A 3 -19.71 -24.74 81.89
CA SER A 3 -19.67 -26.22 81.88
C SER A 3 -18.38 -26.83 82.46
N SER A 4 -17.23 -26.15 82.31
CA SER A 4 -15.94 -26.66 82.78
C SER A 4 -15.93 -26.82 84.31
N SER A 5 -16.29 -25.76 85.05
CA SER A 5 -16.26 -25.73 86.51
C SER A 5 -17.28 -26.68 87.14
N PHE A 6 -18.46 -26.87 86.52
CA PHE A 6 -19.46 -27.81 87.01
C PHE A 6 -19.05 -29.27 86.77
N SER A 7 -18.44 -29.58 85.61
CA SER A 7 -17.93 -30.93 85.32
C SER A 7 -16.80 -31.33 86.27
N LEU A 8 -15.92 -30.38 86.62
CA LEU A 8 -14.79 -30.64 87.52
C LEU A 8 -15.25 -30.82 88.98
N TYR A 9 -16.29 -30.07 89.39
CA TYR A 9 -16.93 -30.23 90.71
C TYR A 9 -17.61 -31.61 90.85
N LEU A 10 -18.34 -32.06 89.82
CA LEU A 10 -18.95 -33.39 89.78
C LEU A 10 -17.91 -34.52 89.74
N TYR A 11 -16.76 -34.30 89.09
CA TYR A 11 -15.62 -35.23 89.12
C TYR A 11 -15.00 -35.34 90.52
N LYS A 12 -14.77 -34.22 91.21
CA LYS A 12 -14.25 -34.24 92.60
C LYS A 12 -15.22 -34.87 93.61
N LEU A 13 -16.53 -34.83 93.35
CA LEU A 13 -17.53 -35.57 94.15
C LEU A 13 -17.62 -37.06 93.79
N GLY A 14 -16.87 -37.53 92.77
CA GLY A 14 -16.84 -38.93 92.33
C GLY A 14 -18.04 -39.38 91.51
N ILE A 15 -18.87 -38.44 91.03
CA ILE A 15 -20.17 -38.73 90.38
C ILE A 15 -20.05 -38.76 88.85
N ALA A 16 -19.00 -38.17 88.26
CA ALA A 16 -18.76 -38.18 86.81
C ALA A 16 -17.24 -38.25 86.49
N PRO A 17 -16.80 -38.88 85.39
CA PRO A 17 -15.38 -38.91 84.97
C PRO A 17 -14.87 -37.54 84.46
N GLN A 18 -13.56 -37.31 84.56
CA GLN A 18 -12.94 -36.03 84.17
C GLN A 18 -12.95 -35.86 82.65
N ILE A 19 -13.59 -34.80 82.17
CA ILE A 19 -13.62 -34.43 80.74
C ILE A 19 -12.50 -33.42 80.52
N GLN A 20 -11.48 -33.80 79.74
CA GLN A 20 -10.23 -33.03 79.61
C GLN A 20 -10.28 -31.92 78.55
N ASP A 21 -11.33 -31.84 77.72
CA ASP A 21 -11.37 -30.84 76.66
C ASP A 21 -12.80 -30.43 76.31
N LEU A 22 -13.13 -29.15 76.51
CA LEU A 22 -14.44 -28.56 76.23
C LEU A 22 -14.26 -27.25 75.46
N LEU A 23 -13.87 -27.38 74.19
CA LEU A 23 -13.88 -26.28 73.21
C LEU A 23 -15.21 -26.28 72.45
N GLY A 24 -16.12 -25.39 72.86
CA GLY A 24 -17.39 -25.15 72.19
C GLY A 24 -18.38 -24.39 73.07
N LYS A 25 -18.97 -23.29 72.58
CA LYS A 25 -20.15 -22.68 73.21
C LYS A 25 -21.35 -23.55 72.85
N VAL A 26 -21.92 -24.22 73.86
CA VAL A 26 -23.26 -24.83 73.76
C VAL A 26 -24.22 -23.82 74.39
N ASP A 27 -25.05 -23.21 73.58
CA ASP A 27 -26.11 -22.32 74.03
C ASP A 27 -27.33 -23.18 74.41
N PHE A 28 -27.58 -23.33 75.71
CA PHE A 28 -28.77 -24.03 76.19
C PHE A 28 -29.97 -23.08 76.19
N THR A 29 -31.11 -23.56 75.74
CA THR A 29 -32.37 -22.83 75.85
C THR A 29 -32.86 -22.80 77.30
N GLU A 30 -33.62 -21.77 77.71
CA GLU A 30 -34.16 -21.67 79.08
C GLU A 30 -34.99 -22.90 79.48
N GLU A 31 -35.62 -23.57 78.50
CA GLU A 31 -36.39 -24.80 78.70
C GLU A 31 -35.50 -26.02 79.01
N GLU A 32 -34.33 -26.14 78.36
CA GLU A 32 -33.36 -27.22 78.64
C GLU A 32 -32.71 -27.05 80.01
N ILE A 33 -32.38 -25.81 80.39
CA ILE A 33 -31.85 -25.49 81.72
C ILE A 33 -32.90 -25.79 82.80
N SER A 34 -34.17 -25.44 82.57
CA SER A 34 -35.27 -25.71 83.50
C SER A 34 -35.55 -27.21 83.67
N ASN A 35 -35.51 -27.99 82.58
CA ASN A 35 -35.66 -29.44 82.63
C ASN A 35 -34.48 -30.12 83.34
N MET A 36 -33.25 -29.67 83.09
CA MET A 36 -32.06 -30.21 83.76
C MET A 36 -32.05 -29.87 85.26
N THR A 37 -32.56 -28.70 85.64
CA THR A 37 -32.71 -28.28 87.04
C THR A 37 -33.76 -29.14 87.77
N LYS A 38 -34.89 -29.44 87.13
CA LYS A 38 -35.94 -30.34 87.67
C LYS A 38 -35.47 -31.78 87.83
N GLU A 39 -34.65 -32.29 86.91
CA GLU A 39 -34.05 -33.62 87.00
C GLU A 39 -33.05 -33.71 88.17
N LEU A 40 -32.24 -32.66 88.39
CA LEU A 40 -31.27 -32.61 89.50
C LEU A 40 -31.93 -32.46 90.88
N GLU A 41 -33.03 -31.70 91.00
CA GLU A 41 -33.82 -31.60 92.24
C GLU A 41 -34.45 -32.95 92.64
N LYS A 42 -34.82 -33.78 91.66
CA LYS A 42 -35.37 -35.13 91.89
C LYS A 42 -34.39 -36.08 92.58
N TYR A 43 -33.08 -35.87 92.44
CA TYR A 43 -32.03 -36.64 93.10
C TYR A 43 -31.52 -36.00 94.40
N GLY A 44 -32.18 -34.95 94.90
CA GLY A 44 -31.83 -34.28 96.16
C GLY A 44 -30.57 -33.42 96.09
N ILE A 45 -30.09 -33.08 94.89
CA ILE A 45 -28.91 -32.24 94.69
C ILE A 45 -29.40 -30.79 94.49
N GLN A 46 -29.33 -29.97 95.53
CA GLN A 46 -29.52 -28.52 95.37
C GLN A 46 -28.34 -27.94 94.59
N MET A 47 -28.61 -27.31 93.46
CA MET A 47 -27.62 -26.45 92.81
C MET A 47 -27.30 -25.27 93.73
N PRO A 48 -26.03 -25.07 94.15
CA PRO A 48 -25.64 -23.86 94.86
C PRO A 48 -25.85 -22.64 93.95
N ALA A 49 -26.27 -21.50 94.51
CA ALA A 49 -26.22 -20.24 93.78
C ALA A 49 -24.76 -19.96 93.36
N PHE A 50 -24.52 -19.86 92.05
CA PHE A 50 -23.19 -19.79 91.43
C PHE A 50 -22.46 -18.45 91.64
N SER A 51 -22.87 -17.62 92.60
CA SER A 51 -22.17 -16.37 92.97
C SER A 51 -20.94 -16.59 93.86
N LYS A 52 -20.70 -17.81 94.36
CA LYS A 52 -19.62 -18.13 95.32
C LYS A 52 -18.56 -19.14 94.85
N ILE A 53 -18.54 -19.52 93.57
CA ILE A 53 -17.53 -20.49 93.08
C ILE A 53 -16.15 -19.85 92.89
N GLY A 54 -16.08 -18.54 92.61
CA GLY A 54 -14.82 -17.80 92.51
C GLY A 54 -14.01 -17.78 93.81
N GLY A 55 -14.69 -17.75 94.97
CA GLY A 55 -14.03 -17.75 96.28
C GLY A 55 -13.53 -19.13 96.75
N ILE A 56 -14.04 -20.22 96.17
CA ILE A 56 -13.68 -21.60 96.56
C ILE A 56 -12.53 -22.14 95.69
N LEU A 57 -12.35 -21.63 94.47
CA LEU A 57 -11.23 -21.99 93.58
C LEU A 57 -9.95 -21.15 93.79
N ALA A 58 -10.02 -20.06 94.56
CA ALA A 58 -8.89 -19.17 94.79
C ALA A 58 -7.67 -19.85 95.46
N ASN A 59 -7.88 -20.99 96.14
CA ASN A 59 -6.82 -21.76 96.80
C ASN A 59 -6.19 -22.87 95.91
N GLU A 60 -6.65 -23.07 94.67
CA GLU A 60 -6.08 -24.04 93.73
C GLU A 60 -5.63 -23.44 92.39
N LEU A 61 -5.61 -22.11 92.25
CA LEU A 61 -4.93 -21.44 91.13
C LEU A 61 -3.44 -21.74 91.21
N SER A 62 -2.85 -22.16 90.09
CA SER A 62 -1.40 -22.30 89.99
C SER A 62 -0.72 -20.96 90.35
N VAL A 63 0.50 -21.01 90.91
CA VAL A 63 1.25 -19.80 91.32
C VAL A 63 1.34 -18.79 90.15
N ASP A 64 1.37 -19.30 88.91
CA ASP A 64 1.43 -18.50 87.68
C ASP A 64 0.10 -17.80 87.35
N GLU A 65 -1.06 -18.42 87.56
CA GLU A 65 -2.36 -17.77 87.33
C GLU A 65 -2.67 -16.71 88.39
N ALA A 66 -2.35 -16.97 89.66
CA ALA A 66 -2.50 -15.97 90.72
C ALA A 66 -1.61 -14.74 90.47
N ALA A 67 -0.39 -14.95 89.99
CA ALA A 67 0.53 -13.88 89.59
C ALA A 67 0.01 -13.07 88.38
N LEU A 68 -0.60 -13.73 87.39
CA LEU A 68 -1.26 -13.09 86.25
C LEU A 68 -2.44 -12.21 86.71
N HIS A 69 -3.32 -12.74 87.56
CA HIS A 69 -4.45 -12.00 88.10
C HIS A 69 -4.01 -10.79 88.93
N ALA A 70 -2.98 -10.93 89.77
CA ALA A 70 -2.41 -9.82 90.54
C ALA A 70 -1.81 -8.74 89.63
N ALA A 71 -1.14 -9.13 88.54
CA ALA A 71 -0.57 -8.20 87.57
C ALA A 71 -1.67 -7.44 86.80
N VAL A 72 -2.72 -8.12 86.33
CA VAL A 72 -3.88 -7.50 85.67
C VAL A 72 -4.63 -6.55 86.61
N PHE A 73 -4.78 -6.93 87.90
CA PHE A 73 -5.38 -6.06 88.91
C PHE A 73 -4.53 -4.79 89.13
N ALA A 74 -3.22 -4.94 89.29
CA ALA A 74 -2.29 -3.82 89.45
C ALA A 74 -2.31 -2.86 88.24
N ILE A 75 -2.48 -3.39 87.02
CA ILE A 75 -2.68 -2.58 85.80
C ILE A 75 -3.97 -1.77 85.89
N ASN A 76 -5.09 -2.40 86.25
CA ASN A 76 -6.37 -1.71 86.40
C ASN A 76 -6.35 -0.63 87.50
N GLU A 77 -5.65 -0.88 88.60
CA GLU A 77 -5.47 0.10 89.68
C GLU A 77 -4.56 1.26 89.24
N ALA A 78 -3.52 0.98 88.44
CA ALA A 78 -2.67 2.01 87.87
C ALA A 78 -3.42 2.90 86.86
N ILE A 79 -4.32 2.32 86.06
CA ILE A 79 -5.21 3.05 85.14
C ILE A 79 -6.09 4.04 85.92
N ASP A 80 -6.62 3.67 87.09
CA ASP A 80 -7.45 4.55 87.92
C ASP A 80 -6.69 5.73 88.51
N LYS A 81 -5.40 5.53 88.80
CA LYS A 81 -4.51 6.58 89.30
C LYS A 81 -4.18 7.63 88.23
N ARG A 82 -4.49 7.37 86.96
CA ARG A 82 -4.29 8.28 85.80
C ARG A 82 -2.86 8.81 85.64
N GLN A 83 -1.88 8.01 86.02
CA GLN A 83 -0.46 8.34 85.90
C GLN A 83 0.18 7.44 84.84
N ALA A 84 0.49 7.99 83.66
CA ALA A 84 1.01 7.22 82.53
C ALA A 84 2.30 6.44 82.84
N GLU A 85 3.23 7.02 83.59
CA GLU A 85 4.45 6.31 84.03
C GLU A 85 4.12 5.14 84.98
N GLY A 86 3.13 5.31 85.85
CA GLY A 86 2.67 4.27 86.77
C GLY A 86 2.00 3.12 86.03
N THR A 87 1.17 3.44 85.04
CA THR A 87 0.49 2.46 84.19
C THR A 87 1.47 1.70 83.32
N MET A 88 2.49 2.37 82.76
CA MET A 88 3.55 1.67 82.03
C MET A 88 4.37 0.73 82.89
N LYS A 89 4.69 1.11 84.13
CA LYS A 89 5.37 0.21 85.07
C LYS A 89 4.52 -1.02 85.39
N ALA A 90 3.21 -0.85 85.52
CA ALA A 90 2.29 -1.96 85.74
C ALA A 90 2.15 -2.86 84.49
N LEU A 91 2.07 -2.27 83.30
CA LEU A 91 2.03 -3.00 82.03
C LEU A 91 3.31 -3.80 81.78
N SER A 92 4.47 -3.24 82.13
CA SER A 92 5.80 -3.87 81.99
C SER A 92 6.04 -5.05 82.95
N ASN A 93 5.06 -5.39 83.79
CA ASN A 93 5.16 -6.52 84.71
C ASN A 93 5.24 -7.83 83.91
N PRO A 94 6.32 -8.63 84.03
CA PRO A 94 6.47 -9.87 83.28
C PRO A 94 5.34 -10.88 83.55
N ASN A 95 4.73 -10.83 84.73
CA ASN A 95 3.61 -11.70 85.10
C ASN A 95 2.31 -11.32 84.38
N ALA A 96 2.20 -10.13 83.77
CA ALA A 96 1.03 -9.75 82.97
C ALA A 96 1.00 -10.43 81.58
N MET A 97 2.14 -11.01 81.16
CA MET A 97 2.31 -11.72 79.89
C MET A 97 1.90 -10.90 78.65
N LEU A 98 1.98 -9.57 78.75
CA LEU A 98 1.65 -8.64 77.67
C LEU A 98 2.80 -8.56 76.65
N ARG A 99 2.46 -8.37 75.38
CA ARG A 99 3.40 -8.29 74.25
C ARG A 99 3.28 -6.94 73.53
N ASN A 100 4.32 -6.59 72.77
CA ASN A 100 4.37 -5.41 71.90
C ASN A 100 4.22 -4.06 72.65
N MET A 101 4.70 -3.97 73.89
CA MET A 101 4.65 -2.72 74.66
C MET A 101 5.73 -1.73 74.19
N GLN A 102 5.35 -0.46 74.01
CA GLN A 102 6.26 0.61 73.64
C GLN A 102 6.27 1.71 74.69
N SER A 103 7.42 1.98 75.33
CA SER A 103 7.53 3.00 76.38
C SER A 103 7.20 4.42 75.91
N ALA A 104 7.36 4.70 74.61
CA ALA A 104 7.03 5.99 74.01
C ALA A 104 5.51 6.28 73.96
N LEU A 105 4.67 5.24 73.98
CA LEU A 105 3.20 5.36 73.90
C LEU A 105 2.51 5.31 75.27
N ALA A 106 3.28 5.55 76.34
CA ALA A 106 2.83 5.47 77.74
C ALA A 106 1.52 6.21 78.01
N GLN A 107 1.44 7.45 77.52
CA GLN A 107 0.27 8.31 77.71
C GLN A 107 -0.91 7.83 76.87
N ASP A 108 -0.67 7.45 75.61
CA ASP A 108 -1.70 6.95 74.70
C ASP A 108 -2.34 5.64 75.22
N TYR A 109 -1.55 4.72 75.78
CA TYR A 109 -2.08 3.52 76.42
C TYR A 109 -2.93 3.85 77.65
N GLN A 110 -2.46 4.77 78.50
CA GLN A 110 -3.21 5.19 79.69
C GLN A 110 -4.59 5.75 79.31
N ASP A 111 -4.65 6.61 78.29
CA ASP A 111 -5.89 7.26 77.88
C ASP A 111 -6.86 6.27 77.21
N ALA A 112 -6.34 5.38 76.35
CA ALA A 112 -7.13 4.34 75.70
C ALA A 112 -7.64 3.28 76.68
N LEU A 113 -6.80 2.80 77.61
CA LEU A 113 -7.19 1.84 78.65
C LEU A 113 -8.18 2.46 79.64
N SER A 114 -8.00 3.73 80.02
CA SER A 114 -8.98 4.44 80.86
C SER A 114 -10.34 4.54 80.18
N THR A 115 -10.35 4.80 78.87
CA THR A 115 -11.58 4.87 78.08
C THR A 115 -12.23 3.49 77.96
N ALA A 116 -11.46 2.46 77.60
CA ALA A 116 -11.94 1.07 77.51
C ALA A 116 -12.54 0.60 78.85
N LYS A 117 -11.89 0.93 79.96
CA LYS A 117 -12.38 0.62 81.31
C LYS A 117 -13.71 1.32 81.61
N LYS A 118 -13.82 2.63 81.36
CA LYS A 118 -15.08 3.38 81.53
C LYS A 118 -16.21 2.83 80.65
N THR A 119 -15.92 2.44 79.42
CA THR A 119 -16.90 1.84 78.51
C THR A 119 -17.39 0.49 79.05
N LYS A 120 -16.48 -0.33 79.59
CA LYS A 120 -16.82 -1.61 80.21
C LYS A 120 -17.67 -1.42 81.47
N GLU A 121 -17.30 -0.48 82.34
CA GLU A 121 -18.09 -0.08 83.51
C GLU A 121 -19.50 0.42 83.12
N ALA A 122 -19.59 1.24 82.07
CA ALA A 122 -20.87 1.72 81.55
C ALA A 122 -21.73 0.57 80.99
N GLN A 123 -21.15 -0.36 80.24
CA GLN A 123 -21.84 -1.54 79.71
C GLN A 123 -22.30 -2.49 80.82
N ALA A 124 -21.49 -2.68 81.86
CA ALA A 124 -21.87 -3.41 83.06
C ALA A 124 -23.02 -2.70 83.79
N SER A 125 -23.01 -1.36 83.84
CA SER A 125 -24.09 -0.57 84.47
C SER A 125 -25.42 -0.59 83.71
N GLY A 126 -25.41 -0.64 82.37
CA GLY A 126 -26.62 -0.66 81.54
C GLY A 126 -27.40 -1.98 81.59
N ARG A 127 -26.77 -3.07 82.01
CA ARG A 127 -27.41 -4.37 82.28
C ARG A 127 -28.04 -4.47 83.70
N ARG A 128 -27.84 -3.46 84.56
CA ARG A 128 -28.20 -3.46 86.00
C ARG A 128 -29.57 -2.82 86.31
N SER A 129 -30.68 -3.37 85.83
CA SER A 129 -32.01 -2.96 86.32
C SER A 129 -32.56 -3.78 87.50
N SER A 130 -31.88 -4.83 87.99
CA SER A 130 -32.52 -5.74 88.97
C SER A 130 -31.66 -6.45 90.05
N VAL A 131 -30.42 -6.05 90.36
CA VAL A 131 -29.62 -6.75 91.42
C VAL A 131 -28.98 -5.78 92.43
N SER A 132 -29.02 -6.15 93.72
CA SER A 132 -28.51 -5.38 94.86
C SER A 132 -26.98 -5.25 94.85
N SER A 133 -26.45 -4.18 95.46
CA SER A 133 -25.05 -3.75 95.35
C SER A 133 -23.99 -4.66 95.97
N GLU A 134 -24.37 -5.79 96.59
CA GLU A 134 -23.49 -6.63 97.42
C GLU A 134 -23.01 -7.92 96.72
N GLU A 135 -23.46 -8.19 95.48
CA GLU A 135 -22.97 -9.29 94.62
C GLU A 135 -22.26 -8.74 93.37
N ARG A 136 -21.32 -7.80 93.54
CA ARG A 136 -20.53 -7.27 92.43
C ARG A 136 -19.37 -8.21 92.11
N ASP A 137 -19.43 -8.87 90.96
CA ASP A 137 -18.27 -9.60 90.45
C ASP A 137 -17.20 -8.59 90.01
N VAL A 138 -16.09 -8.55 90.75
CA VAL A 138 -14.97 -7.63 90.53
C VAL A 138 -14.42 -7.74 89.10
N TYR A 139 -14.63 -8.87 88.43
CA TYR A 139 -14.19 -9.10 87.05
C TYR A 139 -15.10 -8.49 85.97
N GLU A 140 -16.30 -8.01 86.32
CA GLU A 140 -17.19 -7.32 85.37
C GLU A 140 -16.77 -5.86 85.14
N GLU A 141 -16.17 -5.21 86.13
CA GLU A 141 -15.76 -3.79 86.06
C GLU A 141 -14.28 -3.61 85.67
N LEU A 142 -13.44 -4.62 85.89
CA LEU A 142 -12.01 -4.58 85.54
C LEU A 142 -11.76 -5.07 84.11
N LEU A 143 -10.80 -4.47 83.42
CA LEU A 143 -10.31 -4.99 82.13
C LEU A 143 -9.58 -6.32 82.35
N THR A 144 -9.89 -7.30 81.51
CA THR A 144 -9.19 -8.59 81.44
C THR A 144 -7.86 -8.44 80.73
N GLN A 145 -6.95 -9.40 80.90
CA GLN A 145 -5.68 -9.44 80.18
C GLN A 145 -5.87 -9.32 78.65
N ASN A 146 -6.85 -10.01 78.07
CA ASN A 146 -7.12 -9.99 76.64
C ASN A 146 -7.62 -8.63 76.16
N GLU A 147 -8.48 -7.96 76.93
CA GLU A 147 -8.92 -6.59 76.62
C GLU A 147 -7.75 -5.62 76.70
N ILE A 148 -6.92 -5.71 77.75
CA ILE A 148 -5.71 -4.87 77.90
C ILE A 148 -4.77 -5.07 76.70
N GLN A 149 -4.47 -6.33 76.34
CA GLN A 149 -3.62 -6.63 75.18
C GLN A 149 -4.25 -6.13 73.87
N SER A 150 -5.57 -6.25 73.72
CA SER A 150 -6.28 -5.76 72.52
C SER A 150 -6.22 -4.24 72.42
N THR A 151 -6.39 -3.52 73.54
CA THR A 151 -6.24 -2.06 73.60
C THR A 151 -4.81 -1.62 73.32
N ILE A 152 -3.79 -2.32 73.83
CA ILE A 152 -2.38 -2.05 73.53
C ILE A 152 -2.12 -2.23 72.03
N ASN A 153 -2.59 -3.33 71.44
CA ASN A 153 -2.45 -3.58 70.01
C ASN A 153 -3.15 -2.49 69.18
N LEU A 154 -4.35 -2.07 69.59
CA LEU A 154 -5.09 -0.99 68.92
C LEU A 154 -4.31 0.34 68.95
N VAL A 155 -3.79 0.74 70.11
CA VAL A 155 -2.99 1.98 70.25
C VAL A 155 -1.72 1.89 69.42
N ASN A 156 -1.06 0.73 69.38
CA ASN A 156 0.11 0.51 68.54
C ASN A 156 -0.22 0.66 67.05
N THR A 157 -1.32 0.08 66.58
CA THR A 157 -1.76 0.23 65.19
C THR A 157 -2.11 1.68 64.88
N GLN A 158 -2.81 2.39 65.77
CA GLN A 158 -3.13 3.82 65.60
C GLN A 158 -1.88 4.71 65.60
N ALA A 159 -0.89 4.44 66.46
CA ALA A 159 0.39 5.15 66.45
C ALA A 159 1.14 4.92 65.14
N ALA A 160 1.20 3.67 64.66
CA ALA A 160 1.85 3.32 63.41
C ALA A 160 1.16 3.97 62.18
N VAL A 161 -0.18 3.98 62.15
CA VAL A 161 -0.97 4.69 61.12
C VAL A 161 -0.71 6.21 61.16
N ARG A 162 -0.60 6.81 62.36
CA ARG A 162 -0.21 8.22 62.50
C ARG A 162 1.19 8.47 61.93
N SER A 163 2.15 7.61 62.20
CA SER A 163 3.51 7.72 61.64
C SER A 163 3.52 7.64 60.12
N VAL A 164 2.74 6.74 59.51
CA VAL A 164 2.58 6.66 58.05
C VAL A 164 2.01 7.97 57.50
N ASN A 165 0.92 8.47 58.07
CA ASN A 165 0.31 9.72 57.62
C ASN A 165 1.23 10.94 57.76
N GLN A 166 2.01 11.01 58.84
CA GLN A 166 3.02 12.06 59.04
C GLN A 166 4.15 11.97 58.01
N ALA A 167 4.61 10.76 57.68
CA ALA A 167 5.62 10.56 56.66
C ALA A 167 5.12 10.95 55.25
N ILE A 168 3.85 10.69 54.93
CA ILE A 168 3.20 11.16 53.69
C ILE A 168 3.18 12.70 53.66
N ASP A 169 2.78 13.35 54.76
CA ASP A 169 2.73 14.82 54.83
C ASP A 169 4.12 15.46 54.73
N ALA A 170 5.13 14.80 55.31
CA ALA A 170 6.53 15.22 55.23
C ALA A 170 7.21 14.90 53.89
N GLN A 171 6.56 14.10 53.03
CA GLN A 171 7.12 13.57 51.78
C GLN A 171 8.47 12.85 51.97
N ASP A 172 8.62 12.16 53.09
CA ASP A 172 9.85 11.45 53.45
C ASP A 172 9.72 9.95 53.13
N GLU A 173 10.35 9.54 52.04
CA GLU A 173 10.37 8.16 51.55
C GLU A 173 10.93 7.17 52.59
N ALA A 174 12.01 7.53 53.28
CA ALA A 174 12.68 6.65 54.24
C ALA A 174 11.84 6.47 55.51
N SER A 175 11.28 7.57 56.02
CA SER A 175 10.38 7.52 57.17
C SER A 175 9.07 6.81 56.85
N LEU A 176 8.55 6.95 55.62
CA LEU A 176 7.35 6.23 55.19
C LEU A 176 7.58 4.72 55.17
N LEU A 177 8.69 4.28 54.57
CA LEU A 177 9.02 2.86 54.50
C LEU A 177 9.22 2.26 55.89
N ALA A 178 9.96 2.95 56.77
CA ALA A 178 10.14 2.52 58.16
C ALA A 178 8.80 2.42 58.91
N ALA A 179 7.86 3.34 58.64
CA ALA A 179 6.52 3.30 59.22
C ALA A 179 5.69 2.12 58.67
N LEU A 180 5.73 1.86 57.36
CA LEU A 180 5.00 0.74 56.72
C LEU A 180 5.51 -0.64 57.18
N GLU A 181 6.79 -0.77 57.50
CA GLU A 181 7.40 -2.01 58.02
C GLU A 181 7.14 -2.27 59.51
N LEU A 182 6.46 -1.35 60.23
CA LEU A 182 6.16 -1.54 61.65
C LEU A 182 5.28 -2.78 61.88
N PRO A 183 5.68 -3.72 62.76
CA PRO A 183 4.91 -4.93 63.02
C PRO A 183 3.47 -4.68 63.52
N ALA A 184 3.24 -3.52 64.14
CA ALA A 184 1.94 -3.09 64.66
C ALA A 184 0.88 -2.79 63.57
N LEU A 185 1.33 -2.46 62.36
CA LEU A 185 0.50 -2.21 61.19
C LEU A 185 0.04 -3.53 60.53
N GLY A 186 0.83 -4.59 60.68
CA GLY A 186 0.53 -5.92 60.16
C GLY A 186 0.29 -5.92 58.65
N LEU A 187 0.96 -5.03 57.92
CA LEU A 187 0.80 -4.92 56.47
C LEU A 187 1.46 -6.12 55.78
N VAL A 188 0.86 -6.58 54.70
CA VAL A 188 1.34 -7.70 53.89
C VAL A 188 1.88 -7.17 52.55
N GLY A 189 3.05 -7.67 52.14
CA GLY A 189 3.63 -7.40 50.83
C GLY A 189 4.41 -6.10 50.70
N VAL A 190 4.78 -5.44 51.80
CA VAL A 190 5.63 -4.22 51.72
C VAL A 190 6.98 -4.57 51.10
N SER A 191 7.31 -3.93 49.98
CA SER A 191 8.55 -4.12 49.22
C SER A 191 9.39 -2.85 49.24
N GLN A 192 10.66 -2.97 49.62
CA GLN A 192 11.54 -1.80 49.71
C GLN A 192 11.83 -1.15 48.36
N VAL A 193 11.77 -1.93 47.27
CA VAL A 193 12.00 -1.43 45.90
C VAL A 193 10.88 -0.47 45.47
N ASN A 194 9.68 -0.61 46.04
CA ASN A 194 8.48 0.16 45.69
C ASN A 194 8.26 1.38 46.60
N ALA A 195 9.23 1.75 47.44
CA ALA A 195 9.09 2.82 48.43
C ALA A 195 8.60 4.15 47.82
N ARG A 196 9.22 4.58 46.70
CA ARG A 196 8.82 5.78 45.95
C ARG A 196 7.37 5.71 45.46
N TRP A 197 6.98 4.56 44.93
CA TRP A 197 5.65 4.32 44.39
C TRP A 197 4.59 4.38 45.50
N TYR A 198 4.87 3.78 46.65
CA TYR A 198 3.98 3.88 47.80
C TYR A 198 3.78 5.33 48.23
N LEU A 199 4.85 6.14 48.29
CA LEU A 199 4.75 7.55 48.67
C LEU A 199 3.87 8.34 47.71
N GLU A 200 4.08 8.20 46.41
CA GLU A 200 3.34 8.92 45.38
C GLU A 200 1.84 8.55 45.38
N HIS A 201 1.53 7.24 45.42
CA HIS A 201 0.16 6.77 45.41
C HIS A 201 -0.58 7.01 46.74
N LEU A 202 0.08 6.87 47.89
CA LEU A 202 -0.53 7.20 49.18
C LEU A 202 -0.80 8.70 49.32
N LYS A 203 0.11 9.54 48.81
CA LYS A 203 -0.10 10.99 48.73
C LYS A 203 -1.30 11.33 47.87
N SER A 204 -1.34 10.82 46.63
CA SER A 204 -2.46 11.05 45.72
C SER A 204 -3.79 10.57 46.31
N HIS A 205 -3.80 9.37 46.93
CA HIS A 205 -5.02 8.85 47.57
C HIS A 205 -5.49 9.73 48.73
N LYS A 206 -4.56 10.22 49.56
CA LYS A 206 -4.86 11.15 50.66
C LYS A 206 -5.37 12.50 50.16
N GLU A 207 -4.80 13.04 49.08
CA GLU A 207 -5.26 14.28 48.43
C GLU A 207 -6.70 14.14 47.92
N HIS A 208 -7.03 13.03 47.26
CA HIS A 208 -8.41 12.74 46.85
C HIS A 208 -9.37 12.63 48.03
N ARG A 209 -8.97 11.93 49.10
CA ARG A 209 -9.78 11.82 50.34
C ARG A 209 -10.02 13.19 51.00
N ASN A 210 -9.04 14.07 50.97
CA ASN A 210 -9.17 15.44 51.47
C ASN A 210 -10.16 16.26 50.64
N GLN A 211 -10.17 16.08 49.31
CA GLN A 211 -11.11 16.74 48.42
C GLN A 211 -12.55 16.27 48.65
N ASP A 212 -12.76 14.96 48.79
CA ASP A 212 -14.10 14.37 49.04
C ASP A 212 -14.68 14.79 50.40
N ALA A 213 -13.82 14.87 51.43
CA ALA A 213 -14.25 15.20 52.78
C ALA A 213 -14.32 16.72 53.05
N GLY A 214 -13.59 17.54 52.29
CA GLY A 214 -13.47 18.99 52.49
C GLY A 214 -12.59 19.41 53.67
N TYR A 215 -11.84 18.49 54.27
CA TYR A 215 -10.88 18.73 55.36
C TYR A 215 -9.75 17.70 55.32
N ALA A 216 -8.69 17.91 56.12
CA ALA A 216 -7.55 16.99 56.18
C ALA A 216 -7.95 15.65 56.84
N VAL A 217 -7.98 14.59 56.04
CA VAL A 217 -8.28 13.21 56.43
C VAL A 217 -6.98 12.45 56.73
N GLN A 218 -7.04 11.55 57.70
CA GLN A 218 -5.99 10.58 57.98
C GLN A 218 -6.38 9.25 57.33
N LEU A 219 -5.45 8.63 56.61
CA LEU A 219 -5.67 7.30 56.03
C LEU A 219 -5.78 6.25 57.12
N GLU A 220 -6.72 5.33 56.97
CA GLU A 220 -6.88 4.16 57.84
C GLU A 220 -5.97 3.00 57.43
N ARG A 221 -5.76 2.04 58.34
CA ARG A 221 -4.89 0.88 58.12
C ARG A 221 -5.30 0.09 56.86
N GLU A 222 -6.60 -0.13 56.67
CA GLU A 222 -7.18 -0.84 55.55
C GLU A 222 -7.00 -0.08 54.22
N GLU A 223 -7.02 1.26 54.26
CA GLU A 223 -6.75 2.10 53.10
C GLU A 223 -5.27 2.01 52.71
N ILE A 224 -4.37 2.09 53.69
CA ILE A 224 -2.93 1.94 53.49
C ILE A 224 -2.61 0.56 52.88
N GLN A 225 -3.18 -0.53 53.41
CA GLN A 225 -3.00 -1.87 52.84
C GLN A 225 -3.48 -1.95 51.40
N ARG A 226 -4.66 -1.39 51.08
CA ARG A 226 -5.20 -1.40 49.72
C ARG A 226 -4.28 -0.68 48.74
N VAL A 227 -3.74 0.48 49.12
CA VAL A 227 -2.79 1.23 48.28
C VAL A 227 -1.50 0.44 48.10
N VAL A 228 -0.92 -0.11 49.18
CA VAL A 228 0.31 -0.92 49.10
C VAL A 228 0.12 -2.12 48.17
N SER A 229 -0.98 -2.87 48.33
CA SER A 229 -1.32 -3.99 47.46
C SER A 229 -1.47 -3.55 46.00
N SER A 230 -2.24 -2.49 45.74
CA SER A 230 -2.42 -1.95 44.38
C SER A 230 -1.10 -1.50 43.74
N CYS A 231 -0.23 -0.81 44.48
CA CYS A 231 1.10 -0.40 44.00
C CYS A 231 1.97 -1.61 43.66
N ASN A 232 1.91 -2.67 44.45
CA ASN A 232 2.65 -3.89 44.16
C ASN A 232 2.12 -4.61 42.93
N ASP A 233 0.80 -4.75 42.82
CA ASP A 233 0.17 -5.37 41.66
C ASP A 233 0.51 -4.60 40.38
N PHE A 234 0.51 -3.26 40.44
CA PHE A 234 0.95 -2.42 39.33
C PHE A 234 2.43 -2.62 39.02
N ALA A 235 3.31 -2.52 40.01
CA ALA A 235 4.75 -2.65 39.81
C ALA A 235 5.12 -4.03 39.23
N GLU A 236 4.43 -5.08 39.68
CA GLU A 236 4.61 -6.42 39.15
C GLU A 236 4.04 -6.55 37.73
N ALA A 237 2.89 -5.94 37.42
CA ALA A 237 2.33 -5.90 36.08
C ALA A 237 3.26 -5.16 35.10
N GLU A 238 3.82 -4.01 35.49
CA GLU A 238 4.79 -3.26 34.67
C GLU A 238 6.07 -4.07 34.46
N LYS A 239 6.55 -4.76 35.49
CA LYS A 239 7.69 -5.67 35.35
C LYS A 239 7.41 -6.82 34.38
N ARG A 240 6.23 -7.45 34.46
CA ARG A 240 5.81 -8.51 33.52
C ARG A 240 5.73 -7.98 32.09
N LYS A 241 5.17 -6.78 31.90
CA LYS A 241 5.14 -6.09 30.61
C LYS A 241 6.54 -5.86 30.03
N LEU A 242 7.46 -5.30 30.82
CA LEU A 242 8.85 -5.09 30.37
C LEU A 242 9.56 -6.40 30.03
N ASN A 243 9.32 -7.47 30.80
CA ASN A 243 9.85 -8.80 30.49
C ASN A 243 9.26 -9.36 29.19
N ALA A 244 7.96 -9.15 28.94
CA ALA A 244 7.31 -9.57 27.70
C ALA A 244 7.87 -8.83 26.48
N ILE A 245 8.07 -7.51 26.58
CA ILE A 245 8.72 -6.70 25.52
C ILE A 245 10.16 -7.15 25.27
N ALA A 246 10.92 -7.44 26.32
CA ALA A 246 12.27 -7.97 26.18
C ALA A 246 12.26 -9.33 25.47
N ALA A 247 11.32 -10.22 25.83
CA ALA A 247 11.14 -11.52 25.19
C ALA A 247 10.80 -11.39 23.70
N ILE A 248 9.87 -10.50 23.33
CA ILE A 248 9.52 -10.17 21.94
C ILE A 248 10.77 -9.72 21.17
N ASN A 249 11.53 -8.76 21.71
CA ASN A 249 12.73 -8.26 21.06
C ASN A 249 13.79 -9.35 20.86
N THR A 250 13.96 -10.27 21.81
CA THR A 250 14.82 -11.45 21.62
C THR A 250 14.29 -12.39 20.54
N ALA A 251 13.00 -12.68 20.51
CA ALA A 251 12.41 -13.57 19.51
C ALA A 251 12.59 -13.03 18.09
N ILE A 252 12.35 -11.72 17.90
CA ILE A 252 12.57 -11.03 16.62
C ILE A 252 14.03 -11.22 16.17
N ARG A 253 15.01 -11.04 17.06
CA ARG A 253 16.45 -11.24 16.74
C ARG A 253 16.80 -12.68 16.37
N LEU A 254 16.13 -13.66 16.98
CA LEU A 254 16.37 -15.08 16.70
C LEU A 254 15.83 -15.49 15.31
N GLY A 255 14.89 -14.73 14.75
CA GLY A 255 14.43 -14.92 13.37
C GLY A 255 13.30 -15.95 13.21
N ASN A 256 12.75 -16.48 14.30
CA ASN A 256 11.72 -17.50 14.25
C ASN A 256 10.31 -16.87 14.25
N ALA A 257 9.62 -16.97 13.13
CA ALA A 257 8.31 -16.34 12.95
C ALA A 257 7.23 -16.86 13.91
N GLU A 258 7.20 -18.16 14.20
CA GLU A 258 6.19 -18.74 15.10
C GLU A 258 6.40 -18.29 16.54
N GLU A 259 7.65 -18.28 17.00
CA GLU A 259 8.04 -17.84 18.35
C GLU A 259 7.80 -16.34 18.53
N THR A 260 8.10 -15.53 17.52
CA THR A 260 7.81 -14.09 17.55
C THR A 260 6.32 -13.81 17.68
N VAL A 261 5.47 -14.49 16.91
CA VAL A 261 4.02 -14.31 17.03
C VAL A 261 3.48 -14.81 18.37
N GLU A 262 4.02 -15.89 18.91
CA GLU A 262 3.65 -16.39 20.24
C GLU A 262 3.92 -15.35 21.33
N HIS A 263 5.09 -14.69 21.27
CA HIS A 263 5.43 -13.61 22.19
C HIS A 263 4.60 -12.34 21.98
N LEU A 264 4.27 -11.99 20.73
CA LEU A 264 3.37 -10.87 20.42
C LEU A 264 1.95 -11.09 20.96
N LEU A 265 1.49 -12.34 21.00
CA LEU A 265 0.18 -12.71 21.56
C LEU A 265 0.14 -12.70 23.10
N ASN A 266 1.27 -12.49 23.78
CA ASN A 266 1.30 -12.46 25.23
C ASN A 266 0.49 -11.26 25.77
N PRO A 267 -0.60 -11.48 26.54
CA PRO A 267 -1.43 -10.38 27.06
C PRO A 267 -0.66 -9.44 28.00
N GLU A 268 0.42 -9.91 28.61
CA GLU A 268 1.27 -9.08 29.48
C GLU A 268 1.99 -7.97 28.69
N ALA A 269 2.20 -8.15 27.38
CA ALA A 269 2.84 -7.15 26.53
C ALA A 269 1.93 -5.93 26.24
N GLN A 270 0.61 -6.05 26.45
CA GLN A 270 -0.38 -4.99 26.21
C GLN A 270 -0.39 -4.45 24.77
N LEU A 271 -0.07 -5.31 23.79
CA LEU A 271 -0.05 -4.95 22.38
C LEU A 271 -1.46 -4.97 21.74
N PRO A 272 -1.63 -4.33 20.57
CA PRO A 272 -2.85 -4.43 19.77
C PRO A 272 -3.16 -5.87 19.32
N ILE A 273 -4.26 -6.04 18.60
CA ILE A 273 -4.67 -7.34 18.04
C ILE A 273 -3.57 -7.87 17.12
N VAL A 274 -3.19 -9.13 17.32
CA VAL A 274 -2.17 -9.85 16.54
C VAL A 274 -2.81 -11.07 15.88
N TYR A 275 -2.49 -11.32 14.62
CA TYR A 275 -3.02 -12.44 13.85
C TYR A 275 -1.98 -13.56 13.70
N GLN A 276 -2.26 -14.75 14.23
CA GLN A 276 -1.32 -15.87 14.18
C GLN A 276 -0.96 -16.29 12.73
N SER A 277 -1.88 -16.12 11.77
CA SER A 277 -1.65 -16.37 10.35
C SER A 277 -0.55 -15.49 9.74
N ALA A 278 -0.32 -14.29 10.28
CA ALA A 278 0.63 -13.32 9.76
C ALA A 278 2.03 -13.40 10.41
N ALA A 279 2.37 -14.53 11.04
CA ALA A 279 3.64 -14.73 11.75
C ALA A 279 4.88 -14.30 10.95
N LYS A 280 4.97 -14.70 9.67
CA LYS A 280 6.11 -14.34 8.80
C LYS A 280 6.15 -12.85 8.49
N LEU A 281 5.00 -12.20 8.32
CA LEU A 281 4.91 -10.76 8.07
C LEU A 281 5.45 -9.98 9.27
N TYR A 282 4.96 -10.30 10.49
CA TYR A 282 5.46 -9.65 11.71
C TYR A 282 6.96 -9.86 11.89
N GLN A 283 7.45 -11.09 11.75
CA GLN A 283 8.87 -11.38 11.93
C GLN A 283 9.75 -10.61 10.96
N ASN A 284 9.42 -10.60 9.67
CA ASN A 284 10.25 -9.95 8.66
C ASN A 284 10.27 -8.42 8.85
N GLU A 285 9.09 -7.81 9.04
CA GLU A 285 8.98 -6.36 9.15
C GLU A 285 9.53 -5.83 10.48
N LEU A 286 9.24 -6.48 11.61
CA LEU A 286 9.81 -6.08 12.90
C LEU A 286 11.32 -6.26 12.96
N PHE A 287 11.85 -7.30 12.31
CA PHE A 287 13.30 -7.49 12.18
C PHE A 287 13.94 -6.37 11.34
N ASN A 288 13.30 -5.98 10.24
CA ASN A 288 13.75 -4.85 9.43
C ASN A 288 13.74 -3.53 10.23
N LEU A 289 12.71 -3.31 11.05
CA LEU A 289 12.65 -2.14 11.95
C LEU A 289 13.78 -2.14 12.99
N GLN A 290 14.07 -3.28 13.63
CA GLN A 290 15.22 -3.41 14.54
C GLN A 290 16.55 -3.10 13.84
N MET A 291 16.70 -3.53 12.59
CA MET A 291 17.90 -3.27 11.78
C MET A 291 18.06 -1.80 11.36
N GLN A 292 16.95 -1.07 11.23
CA GLN A 292 16.94 0.35 10.85
C GLN A 292 17.06 1.31 12.05
N GLY A 293 16.84 0.81 13.27
CA GLY A 293 16.97 1.57 14.51
C GLY A 293 18.36 2.18 14.74
N SER A 294 18.40 3.26 15.54
CA SER A 294 19.66 3.95 15.89
C SER A 294 20.61 3.02 16.65
N ARG A 295 21.93 3.09 16.34
CA ARG A 295 22.99 2.18 16.83
C ARG A 295 23.09 1.98 18.36
N ASP A 296 22.42 2.81 19.16
CA ASP A 296 22.55 2.80 20.62
C ASP A 296 21.54 1.87 21.33
N THR A 297 20.43 1.49 20.70
CA THR A 297 19.48 0.47 21.19
C THR A 297 18.83 -0.28 20.03
N ALA A 298 19.24 -1.53 19.79
CA ALA A 298 18.66 -2.39 18.75
C ALA A 298 17.25 -2.95 19.11
N ASP A 299 16.75 -2.64 20.30
CA ASP A 299 15.48 -3.14 20.83
C ASP A 299 14.38 -2.11 20.57
N LEU A 300 13.24 -2.57 20.08
CA LEU A 300 12.04 -1.76 19.87
C LEU A 300 11.38 -1.47 21.23
N SER A 301 11.04 -0.21 21.44
CA SER A 301 10.25 0.23 22.60
C SER A 301 8.82 -0.30 22.52
N HIS A 302 8.10 -0.27 23.66
CA HIS A 302 6.68 -0.63 23.69
C HIS A 302 5.84 0.20 22.71
N GLU A 303 6.10 1.51 22.62
CA GLU A 303 5.35 2.41 21.75
C GLU A 303 5.59 2.07 20.27
N GLU A 304 6.84 1.83 19.88
CA GLU A 304 7.19 1.40 18.51
C GLU A 304 6.56 0.05 18.17
N LEU A 305 6.58 -0.92 19.11
CA LEU A 305 5.92 -2.20 18.92
C LEU A 305 4.41 -2.06 18.78
N CYS A 306 3.76 -1.22 19.59
CA CYS A 306 2.31 -0.98 19.45
C CYS A 306 1.96 -0.47 18.06
N VAL A 307 2.63 0.58 17.59
CA VAL A 307 2.37 1.19 16.27
C VAL A 307 2.68 0.20 15.16
N ALA A 308 3.83 -0.48 15.23
CA ALA A 308 4.23 -1.43 14.20
C ALA A 308 3.26 -2.63 14.13
N VAL A 309 2.85 -3.19 15.27
CA VAL A 309 1.89 -4.30 15.31
C VAL A 309 0.53 -3.85 14.79
N GLU A 310 0.04 -2.67 15.16
CA GLU A 310 -1.23 -2.12 14.64
C GLU A 310 -1.21 -2.00 13.11
N MET A 311 -0.14 -1.40 12.56
CA MET A 311 0.02 -1.24 11.12
C MET A 311 0.17 -2.59 10.41
N LEU A 312 0.97 -3.51 10.93
CA LEU A 312 1.19 -4.83 10.34
C LEU A 312 -0.06 -5.73 10.40
N SER A 313 -0.84 -5.62 11.47
CA SER A 313 -2.16 -6.25 11.59
C SER A 313 -3.15 -5.70 10.57
N ALA A 314 -3.11 -4.40 10.28
CA ALA A 314 -3.92 -3.83 9.22
C ALA A 314 -3.45 -4.31 7.83
N VAL A 315 -2.13 -4.45 7.60
CA VAL A 315 -1.58 -5.02 6.36
C VAL A 315 -1.96 -6.49 6.19
N SER A 316 -2.00 -7.28 7.28
CA SER A 316 -2.44 -8.67 7.19
C SER A 316 -3.90 -8.77 6.78
N VAL A 317 -4.78 -7.93 7.35
CA VAL A 317 -6.18 -7.86 6.94
C VAL A 317 -6.30 -7.42 5.48
N LEU A 318 -5.49 -6.45 5.04
CA LEU A 318 -5.46 -6.03 3.63
C LEU A 318 -5.08 -7.18 2.70
N ASN A 319 -4.09 -8.00 3.06
CA ASN A 319 -3.73 -9.18 2.27
C ASN A 319 -4.88 -10.17 2.14
N GLU A 320 -5.63 -10.43 3.23
CA GLU A 320 -6.81 -11.28 3.20
C GLU A 320 -7.93 -10.72 2.30
N VAL A 321 -8.15 -9.40 2.36
CA VAL A 321 -9.13 -8.72 1.50
C VAL A 321 -8.71 -8.75 0.03
N LEU A 322 -7.42 -8.55 -0.27
CA LEU A 322 -6.90 -8.65 -1.64
C LEU A 322 -7.10 -10.04 -2.24
N ASP A 323 -7.07 -11.10 -1.42
CA ASP A 323 -7.33 -12.47 -1.87
C ASP A 323 -8.79 -12.70 -2.30
N THR A 324 -9.73 -11.85 -1.84
CA THR A 324 -11.13 -11.88 -2.30
C THR A 324 -11.31 -11.36 -3.73
N LYS A 325 -10.31 -10.62 -4.25
CA LYS A 325 -10.34 -9.94 -5.56
C LYS A 325 -11.53 -8.99 -5.75
N ASP A 326 -12.08 -8.48 -4.65
CA ASP A 326 -13.13 -7.47 -4.67
C ASP A 326 -12.52 -6.08 -4.50
N PRO A 327 -12.49 -5.25 -5.57
CA PRO A 327 -11.90 -3.91 -5.48
C PRO A 327 -12.68 -3.00 -4.53
N VAL A 328 -13.98 -3.22 -4.32
CA VAL A 328 -14.79 -2.39 -3.41
C VAL A 328 -14.34 -2.59 -1.96
N ALA A 329 -14.22 -3.85 -1.54
CA ALA A 329 -13.74 -4.19 -0.19
C ALA A 329 -12.31 -3.66 0.06
N VAL A 330 -11.44 -3.71 -0.95
CA VAL A 330 -10.08 -3.13 -0.87
C VAL A 330 -10.13 -1.62 -0.70
N THR A 331 -10.97 -0.91 -1.46
CA THR A 331 -11.09 0.55 -1.35
C THR A 331 -11.65 1.00 0.00
N GLU A 332 -12.65 0.31 0.55
CA GLU A 332 -13.20 0.61 1.88
C GLU A 332 -12.12 0.45 2.97
N LEU A 333 -11.35 -0.64 2.92
CA LEU A 333 -10.26 -0.85 3.86
C LEU A 333 -9.16 0.21 3.70
N LEU A 334 -8.80 0.61 2.48
CA LEU A 334 -7.80 1.67 2.27
C LEU A 334 -8.28 3.04 2.78
N CYS A 335 -9.59 3.34 2.71
CA CYS A 335 -10.16 4.59 3.24
C CYS A 335 -10.16 4.64 4.78
N ASP A 336 -10.54 3.55 5.43
CA ASP A 336 -10.91 3.54 6.85
C ASP A 336 -9.78 3.06 7.79
N SER A 337 -8.62 2.68 7.24
CA SER A 337 -7.62 1.94 7.99
C SER A 337 -6.51 2.80 8.62
N PRO A 338 -6.01 2.43 9.81
CA PRO A 338 -4.85 3.06 10.46
C PRO A 338 -3.51 2.86 9.72
N LEU A 339 -3.54 2.36 8.48
CA LEU A 339 -2.36 2.07 7.66
C LEU A 339 -1.48 3.28 7.37
N GLY A 340 -2.03 4.49 7.44
CA GLY A 340 -1.26 5.74 7.39
C GLY A 340 -0.41 5.91 6.13
N PHE A 341 -0.83 5.35 4.99
CA PHE A 341 -0.10 5.50 3.73
C PHE A 341 -0.01 6.96 3.32
N SER A 342 1.14 7.34 2.78
CA SER A 342 1.38 8.71 2.30
C SER A 342 0.90 8.88 0.86
N ASN A 343 0.55 10.13 0.49
CA ASN A 343 0.15 10.52 -0.87
C ASN A 343 -1.08 9.82 -1.45
N MET A 344 -2.00 9.32 -0.62
CA MET A 344 -3.24 8.74 -1.13
C MET A 344 -4.18 9.79 -1.71
N ASP A 345 -4.65 9.55 -2.92
CA ASP A 345 -5.68 10.36 -3.58
C ASP A 345 -6.99 9.57 -3.70
N HIS A 346 -8.08 10.13 -3.17
CA HIS A 346 -9.40 9.51 -3.20
C HIS A 346 -9.94 9.31 -4.62
N GLU A 347 -9.52 10.12 -5.60
CA GLU A 347 -9.94 9.98 -7.00
C GLU A 347 -9.33 8.73 -7.65
N ASN A 348 -8.20 8.23 -7.14
CA ASN A 348 -7.45 7.10 -7.69
C ASN A 348 -7.68 5.77 -6.95
N MET A 349 -8.64 5.71 -6.02
CA MET A 349 -8.84 4.54 -5.15
C MET A 349 -9.12 3.25 -5.89
N GLN A 350 -9.95 3.30 -6.95
CA GLN A 350 -10.20 2.11 -7.78
C GLN A 350 -8.92 1.64 -8.48
N ARG A 351 -8.11 2.56 -9.02
CA ARG A 351 -6.84 2.21 -9.67
C ARG A 351 -5.88 1.57 -8.67
N TYR A 352 -5.75 2.11 -7.45
CA TYR A 352 -4.94 1.49 -6.40
C TYR A 352 -5.40 0.06 -6.10
N ALA A 353 -6.71 -0.14 -5.89
CA ALA A 353 -7.27 -1.45 -5.59
C ALA A 353 -6.98 -2.46 -6.71
N ASP A 354 -7.21 -2.11 -7.97
CA ASP A 354 -6.95 -2.99 -9.11
C ASP A 354 -5.46 -3.34 -9.25
N THR A 355 -4.57 -2.35 -9.07
CA THR A 355 -3.11 -2.60 -9.09
C THR A 355 -2.63 -3.44 -7.90
N LEU A 356 -3.21 -3.26 -6.71
CA LEU A 356 -2.86 -4.08 -5.54
C LEU A 356 -3.35 -5.52 -5.68
N ILE A 357 -4.54 -5.74 -6.26
CA ILE A 357 -5.06 -7.08 -6.54
C ILE A 357 -4.17 -7.82 -7.55
N SER A 358 -3.71 -7.13 -8.59
CA SER A 358 -2.77 -7.70 -9.56
C SER A 358 -1.38 -7.95 -8.94
N LEU A 359 -0.84 -6.99 -8.18
CA LEU A 359 0.41 -7.15 -7.44
C LEU A 359 0.36 -8.32 -6.46
N ARG A 360 -0.77 -8.51 -5.77
CA ARG A 360 -1.01 -9.64 -4.88
C ARG A 360 -0.95 -10.97 -5.63
N ALA A 361 -1.61 -11.05 -6.78
CA ALA A 361 -1.59 -12.26 -7.61
C ALA A 361 -0.18 -12.60 -8.12
N GLU A 362 0.60 -11.58 -8.51
CA GLU A 362 1.99 -11.74 -8.94
C GLU A 362 2.91 -12.20 -7.79
N ALA A 363 2.78 -11.60 -6.60
CA ALA A 363 3.52 -11.98 -5.41
C ALA A 363 3.26 -13.44 -5.02
N LEU A 364 2.00 -13.87 -5.03
CA LEU A 364 1.63 -15.27 -4.78
C LEU A 364 2.21 -16.22 -5.83
N ALA A 365 2.24 -15.83 -7.11
CA ALA A 365 2.86 -16.62 -8.17
C ALA A 365 4.39 -16.78 -7.98
N GLN A 366 5.04 -15.81 -7.33
CA GLN A 366 6.46 -15.84 -6.98
C GLN A 366 6.73 -16.56 -5.64
N GLY A 367 5.69 -17.04 -4.95
CA GLY A 367 5.80 -17.72 -3.65
C GLY A 367 5.90 -16.78 -2.44
N GLN A 368 5.62 -15.48 -2.62
CA GLN A 368 5.53 -14.51 -1.53
C GLN A 368 4.12 -14.54 -0.92
N GLU A 369 4.04 -14.90 0.36
CA GLU A 369 2.76 -15.13 1.06
C GLU A 369 2.05 -13.84 1.48
N PHE A 370 2.77 -12.73 1.68
CA PHE A 370 2.24 -11.44 2.10
C PHE A 370 2.90 -10.30 1.34
N LEU A 371 2.11 -9.32 0.92
CA LEU A 371 2.60 -7.99 0.57
C LEU A 371 2.97 -7.24 1.85
N SER A 372 4.13 -6.60 1.87
CA SER A 372 4.57 -5.74 2.97
C SER A 372 3.90 -4.37 2.91
N TRP A 373 3.98 -3.60 4.01
CA TRP A 373 3.58 -2.18 4.01
C TRP A 373 4.30 -1.39 2.92
N ASN A 374 5.60 -1.65 2.72
CA ASN A 374 6.41 -1.01 1.70
C ASN A 374 5.96 -1.35 0.28
N ASP A 375 5.49 -2.57 0.03
CA ASP A 375 4.98 -2.97 -1.29
C ASP A 375 3.68 -2.20 -1.62
N VAL A 376 2.80 -2.05 -0.63
CA VAL A 376 1.56 -1.30 -0.77
C VAL A 376 1.85 0.19 -1.00
N GLN A 377 2.75 0.80 -0.20
CA GLN A 377 3.14 2.19 -0.38
C GLN A 377 3.76 2.44 -1.77
N LYS A 378 4.65 1.55 -2.24
CA LYS A 378 5.23 1.63 -3.59
C LYS A 378 4.17 1.53 -4.68
N CYS A 379 3.16 0.68 -4.48
CA CYS A 379 2.05 0.57 -5.43
C CYS A 379 1.29 1.89 -5.55
N ILE A 380 0.94 2.51 -4.42
CA ILE A 380 0.26 3.81 -4.37
C ILE A 380 1.11 4.88 -5.07
N ASP A 381 2.40 4.98 -4.72
CA ASP A 381 3.31 5.96 -5.34
C ASP A 381 3.46 5.73 -6.85
N THR A 382 3.51 4.48 -7.30
CA THR A 382 3.59 4.13 -8.73
C THR A 382 2.33 4.52 -9.48
N VAL A 383 1.15 4.24 -8.92
CA VAL A 383 -0.12 4.65 -9.54
C VAL A 383 -0.24 6.17 -9.60
N ASN A 384 0.14 6.88 -8.55
CA ASN A 384 0.15 8.34 -8.54
C ASN A 384 1.08 8.92 -9.61
N GLN A 385 2.28 8.37 -9.71
CA GLN A 385 3.23 8.76 -10.73
C GLN A 385 2.66 8.51 -12.15
N GLN A 386 2.02 7.36 -12.37
CA GLN A 386 1.37 7.05 -13.65
C GLN A 386 0.24 8.04 -13.98
N VAL A 387 -0.65 8.32 -13.03
CA VAL A 387 -1.76 9.27 -13.21
C VAL A 387 -1.23 10.69 -13.47
N HIS A 388 -0.20 11.10 -12.74
CA HIS A 388 0.45 12.38 -12.98
C HIS A 388 1.08 12.44 -14.39
N GLU A 389 1.78 11.39 -14.81
CA GLU A 389 2.34 11.29 -16.17
C GLU A 389 1.27 11.26 -17.27
N GLU A 390 0.11 10.66 -17.03
CA GLU A 390 -1.05 10.72 -17.93
C GLU A 390 -1.58 12.16 -18.04
N HIS A 391 -1.72 12.85 -16.91
CA HIS A 391 -2.20 14.23 -16.87
C HIS A 391 -1.24 15.20 -17.58
N GLU A 392 0.06 15.13 -17.27
CA GLU A 392 1.09 15.95 -17.92
C GLU A 392 1.14 15.68 -19.44
N ARG A 393 0.85 14.45 -19.88
CA ARG A 393 0.76 14.13 -21.30
C ARG A 393 -0.45 14.79 -21.96
N VAL A 394 -1.60 14.82 -21.28
CA VAL A 394 -2.80 15.54 -21.77
C VAL A 394 -2.52 17.04 -21.91
N ILE A 395 -1.83 17.64 -20.93
CA ILE A 395 -1.42 19.05 -20.99
C ILE A 395 -0.50 19.28 -22.18
N ALA A 396 0.52 18.44 -22.38
CA ALA A 396 1.45 18.57 -23.50
C ALA A 396 0.75 18.46 -24.86
N ILE A 397 -0.21 17.54 -25.01
CA ILE A 397 -1.03 17.42 -26.23
C ILE A 397 -1.88 18.68 -26.45
N ALA A 398 -2.45 19.25 -25.39
CA ALA A 398 -3.21 20.49 -25.47
C ALA A 398 -2.31 21.66 -25.90
N GLU A 399 -1.11 21.77 -25.34
CA GLU A 399 -0.12 22.79 -25.70
C GLU A 399 0.34 22.67 -27.16
N ILE A 400 0.55 21.45 -27.68
CA ILE A 400 0.85 21.20 -29.09
C ILE A 400 -0.29 21.70 -29.98
N ASN A 401 -1.54 21.38 -29.63
CA ASN A 401 -2.71 21.82 -30.39
C ASN A 401 -2.90 23.36 -30.33
N GLU A 402 -2.64 23.98 -29.19
CA GLU A 402 -2.69 25.44 -29.04
C GLU A 402 -1.60 26.13 -29.88
N ALA A 403 -0.37 25.61 -29.80
CA ALA A 403 0.76 26.10 -30.60
C ALA A 403 0.46 25.98 -32.11
N LEU A 404 -0.11 24.85 -32.54
CA LEU A 404 -0.52 24.63 -33.92
C LEU A 404 -1.58 25.66 -34.37
N ASN A 405 -2.59 25.94 -33.54
CA ASN A 405 -3.63 26.93 -33.83
C ASN A 405 -3.10 28.36 -33.90
N SER A 406 -2.00 28.65 -33.19
CA SER A 406 -1.39 29.98 -33.19
C SER A 406 -0.67 30.32 -34.50
N GLY A 407 -0.40 29.32 -35.35
CA GLY A 407 0.34 29.48 -36.61
C GLY A 407 1.84 29.72 -36.43
N ASP A 408 2.36 29.56 -35.21
CA ASP A 408 3.76 29.79 -34.87
C ASP A 408 4.54 28.47 -34.89
N VAL A 409 5.45 28.35 -35.86
CA VAL A 409 6.28 27.16 -36.09
C VAL A 409 7.21 26.90 -34.91
N GLU A 410 7.80 27.95 -34.33
CA GLU A 410 8.73 27.81 -33.21
C GLU A 410 8.02 27.32 -31.95
N LYS A 411 6.82 27.85 -31.69
CA LYS A 411 5.97 27.34 -30.59
C LYS A 411 5.55 25.89 -30.81
N THR A 412 5.23 25.53 -32.06
CA THR A 412 4.87 24.16 -32.40
C THR A 412 6.05 23.23 -32.12
N LEU A 413 7.26 23.60 -32.56
CA LEU A 413 8.47 22.84 -32.26
C LEU A 413 8.72 22.73 -30.75
N SER A 414 8.64 23.83 -30.00
CA SER A 414 8.89 23.80 -28.56
C SER A 414 7.91 22.87 -27.84
N ALA A 415 6.64 22.87 -28.25
CA ALA A 415 5.62 21.98 -27.70
C ALA A 415 5.87 20.50 -28.06
N LEU A 416 6.31 20.21 -29.29
CA LEU A 416 6.68 18.84 -29.71
C LEU A 416 7.92 18.30 -28.98
N LEU A 417 8.83 19.17 -28.54
CA LEU A 417 10.03 18.81 -27.79
C LEU A 417 9.78 18.61 -26.29
N LEU A 418 8.56 18.83 -25.79
CA LEU A 418 8.22 18.62 -24.38
C LEU A 418 8.43 17.15 -23.99
N PRO A 419 9.27 16.84 -22.99
CA PRO A 419 9.52 15.46 -22.56
C PRO A 419 8.26 14.72 -22.09
N THR A 420 7.28 15.47 -21.55
CA THR A 420 6.00 14.96 -21.06
C THR A 420 5.12 14.37 -22.16
N ALA A 421 5.24 14.86 -23.40
CA ALA A 421 4.55 14.30 -24.56
C ALA A 421 5.06 12.90 -24.94
N LYS A 422 6.32 12.57 -24.59
CA LYS A 422 7.01 11.30 -24.92
C LYS A 422 7.03 11.00 -26.43
N LEU A 423 7.07 12.03 -27.26
CA LEU A 423 7.14 11.91 -28.72
C LEU A 423 8.54 11.44 -29.17
N GLN A 424 8.58 10.65 -30.24
CA GLN A 424 9.80 10.06 -30.79
C GLN A 424 10.11 10.62 -32.18
N GLY A 425 11.40 10.79 -32.47
CA GLY A 425 11.88 11.18 -33.79
C GLY A 425 11.73 12.66 -34.15
N VAL A 426 11.50 13.55 -33.17
CA VAL A 426 11.40 15.00 -33.44
C VAL A 426 12.78 15.57 -33.78
N ASN A 427 12.95 16.06 -35.00
CA ASN A 427 14.14 16.76 -35.48
C ASN A 427 13.87 18.28 -35.57
N PRO A 428 14.62 19.13 -34.84
CA PRO A 428 14.47 20.59 -34.91
C PRO A 428 14.58 21.18 -36.32
N ASP A 429 15.39 20.58 -37.20
CA ASP A 429 15.61 21.10 -38.56
C ASP A 429 14.36 20.96 -39.47
N THR A 430 13.44 20.06 -39.14
CA THR A 430 12.18 19.81 -39.88
C THR A 430 10.97 20.52 -39.26
N ALA A 431 11.18 21.48 -38.37
CA ALA A 431 10.13 22.15 -37.60
C ALA A 431 8.96 22.71 -38.44
N LYS A 432 9.29 23.41 -39.53
CA LYS A 432 8.27 23.96 -40.45
C LYS A 432 7.42 22.86 -41.07
N HIS A 433 8.05 21.77 -41.48
CA HIS A 433 7.33 20.65 -42.10
C HIS A 433 6.45 19.91 -41.11
N TYR A 434 6.89 19.74 -39.86
CA TYR A 434 6.01 19.23 -38.80
C TYR A 434 4.76 20.08 -38.64
N HIS A 435 4.92 21.41 -38.58
CA HIS A 435 3.78 22.32 -38.48
C HIS A 435 2.81 22.14 -39.67
N ASP A 436 3.32 22.11 -40.90
CA ASP A 436 2.52 21.99 -42.12
C ASP A 436 1.80 20.63 -42.22
N VAL A 437 2.47 19.54 -41.86
CA VAL A 437 1.89 18.17 -41.87
C VAL A 437 0.86 18.01 -40.75
N LEU A 438 1.13 18.52 -39.54
CA LEU A 438 0.18 18.49 -38.42
C LEU A 438 -1.08 19.32 -38.74
N LEU A 439 -0.92 20.52 -39.29
CA LEU A 439 -2.04 21.38 -39.67
C LEU A 439 -2.91 20.71 -40.75
N HIS A 440 -2.27 20.14 -41.78
CA HIS A 440 -2.97 19.39 -42.82
C HIS A 440 -3.71 18.16 -42.25
N THR A 441 -3.09 17.43 -41.33
CA THR A 441 -3.71 16.27 -40.67
C THR A 441 -4.93 16.70 -39.86
N LYS A 442 -4.83 17.81 -39.14
CA LYS A 442 -5.94 18.40 -38.40
C LYS A 442 -7.09 18.80 -39.34
N ASP A 443 -6.80 19.50 -40.44
CA ASP A 443 -7.80 19.90 -41.43
C ASP A 443 -8.53 18.70 -42.04
N LEU A 444 -7.81 17.60 -42.30
CA LEU A 444 -8.39 16.37 -42.81
C LEU A 444 -9.34 15.75 -41.77
N ILE A 445 -8.95 15.74 -40.50
CA ILE A 445 -9.78 15.25 -39.40
C ILE A 445 -11.06 16.10 -39.28
N CYS A 446 -10.95 17.43 -39.23
CA CYS A 446 -12.11 18.34 -39.17
C CYS A 446 -13.09 18.10 -40.32
N LYS A 447 -12.58 17.88 -41.54
CA LYS A 447 -13.42 17.56 -42.73
C LYS A 447 -14.10 16.21 -42.61
N SER A 448 -13.42 15.21 -42.07
CA SER A 448 -13.94 13.84 -41.94
C SER A 448 -14.95 13.69 -40.80
N SER A 449 -14.75 14.41 -39.69
CA SER A 449 -15.62 14.39 -38.51
C SER A 449 -16.80 15.34 -38.62
N GLY A 450 -16.68 16.41 -39.41
CA GLY A 450 -17.64 17.52 -39.47
C GLY A 450 -17.58 18.47 -38.27
N ASP A 451 -16.52 18.38 -37.47
CA ASP A 451 -16.28 19.22 -36.30
C ASP A 451 -15.05 20.11 -36.53
N GLU A 452 -15.28 21.43 -36.60
CA GLU A 452 -14.23 22.43 -36.78
C GLU A 452 -13.33 22.58 -35.54
N SER A 453 -13.77 22.09 -34.39
CA SER A 453 -13.04 22.14 -33.11
C SER A 453 -12.19 20.89 -32.83
N ALA A 454 -12.10 19.95 -33.78
CA ALA A 454 -11.35 18.72 -33.60
C ALA A 454 -9.87 18.99 -33.26
N VAL A 455 -9.35 18.22 -32.30
CA VAL A 455 -7.97 18.27 -31.84
C VAL A 455 -7.21 17.02 -32.28
N LEU A 456 -5.90 17.15 -32.43
CA LEU A 456 -5.00 16.03 -32.69
C LEU A 456 -4.74 15.26 -31.40
N TRP A 457 -4.87 13.94 -31.47
CA TRP A 457 -4.50 13.01 -30.40
C TRP A 457 -3.05 12.55 -30.54
N LEU A 458 -2.49 12.00 -29.47
CA LEU A 458 -1.08 11.59 -29.39
C LEU A 458 -0.64 10.73 -30.59
N ASP A 459 -1.43 9.72 -30.94
CA ASP A 459 -1.09 8.79 -32.03
C ASP A 459 -1.03 9.50 -33.38
N GLN A 460 -1.95 10.45 -33.61
CA GLN A 460 -2.01 11.24 -34.84
C GLN A 460 -0.84 12.22 -34.94
N ILE A 461 -0.44 12.81 -33.81
CA ILE A 461 0.74 13.69 -33.72
C ILE A 461 2.01 12.88 -34.02
N GLN A 462 2.13 11.69 -33.41
CA GLN A 462 3.28 10.83 -33.59
C GLN A 462 3.39 10.30 -35.04
N GLU A 463 2.27 9.90 -35.64
CA GLU A 463 2.20 9.49 -37.05
C GLU A 463 2.56 10.64 -38.00
N ALA A 464 2.10 11.85 -37.71
CA ALA A 464 2.46 13.04 -38.49
C ALA A 464 3.96 13.35 -38.42
N ILE A 465 4.60 13.21 -37.25
CA ILE A 465 6.06 13.36 -37.10
C ILE A 465 6.79 12.32 -37.96
N TYR A 466 6.40 11.05 -37.89
CA TYR A 466 7.03 10.00 -38.70
C TYR A 466 6.82 10.24 -40.20
N THR A 467 5.63 10.67 -40.59
CA THR A 467 5.33 11.01 -41.98
C THR A 467 6.20 12.17 -42.46
N ALA A 468 6.34 13.23 -41.67
CA ALA A 468 7.17 14.37 -42.00
C ALA A 468 8.67 13.99 -42.10
N ASN A 469 9.17 13.12 -41.23
CA ASN A 469 10.54 12.61 -41.32
C ASN A 469 10.77 11.78 -42.57
N GLN A 470 9.82 10.90 -42.91
CA GLN A 470 9.89 10.13 -44.14
C GLN A 470 9.85 11.04 -45.37
N GLU A 471 9.00 12.06 -45.34
CA GLU A 471 8.90 13.06 -46.42
C GLU A 471 10.19 13.88 -46.55
N GLU A 472 10.88 14.21 -45.46
CA GLU A 472 12.22 14.84 -45.50
C GLU A 472 13.24 13.95 -46.22
N GLU A 473 13.33 12.68 -45.84
CA GLU A 473 14.25 11.73 -46.49
C GLU A 473 13.89 11.48 -47.96
N GLU A 474 12.61 11.46 -48.30
CA GLU A 474 12.14 11.31 -49.68
C GLU A 474 12.42 12.57 -50.51
N ALA A 475 12.21 13.76 -49.94
CA ALA A 475 12.45 15.05 -50.58
C ALA A 475 13.94 15.26 -50.88
N LEU A 476 14.81 14.95 -49.92
CA LEU A 476 16.25 15.03 -50.10
C LEU A 476 16.74 14.08 -51.20
N ARG A 477 16.34 12.79 -51.14
CA ARG A 477 16.70 11.80 -52.17
C ARG A 477 16.17 12.16 -53.56
N LEU A 478 14.99 12.78 -53.64
CA LEU A 478 14.44 13.27 -54.90
C LEU A 478 15.29 14.42 -55.45
N ALA A 479 15.63 15.40 -54.61
CA ALA A 479 16.39 16.57 -55.00
C ALA A 479 17.81 16.20 -55.45
N GLU A 480 18.50 15.33 -54.70
CA GLU A 480 19.79 14.75 -55.06
C GLU A 480 19.74 14.06 -56.43
N ALA A 481 18.78 13.16 -56.64
CA ALA A 481 18.69 12.42 -57.90
C ALA A 481 18.32 13.30 -59.10
N VAL A 482 17.53 14.36 -58.91
CA VAL A 482 17.29 15.37 -59.96
C VAL A 482 18.56 16.18 -60.25
N ALA A 483 19.35 16.52 -59.24
CA ALA A 483 20.65 17.17 -59.41
C ALA A 483 21.65 16.25 -60.15
N ASP A 484 21.67 14.96 -59.83
CA ASP A 484 22.52 13.95 -60.49
C ASP A 484 22.15 13.76 -61.97
N ILE A 485 20.85 13.76 -62.31
CA ILE A 485 20.40 13.74 -63.72
C ILE A 485 20.92 14.99 -64.44
N ASN A 486 20.76 16.16 -63.84
CA ASN A 486 21.23 17.41 -64.44
C ASN A 486 22.75 17.43 -64.65
N LEU A 487 23.51 16.90 -63.69
CA LEU A 487 24.96 16.76 -63.80
C LEU A 487 25.33 15.78 -64.93
N SER A 488 24.73 14.60 -64.96
CA SER A 488 24.98 13.58 -66.00
C SER A 488 24.68 14.10 -67.40
N VAL A 489 23.57 14.83 -67.56
CA VAL A 489 23.20 15.49 -68.82
C VAL A 489 24.25 16.52 -69.23
N SER A 490 24.81 17.28 -68.29
CA SER A 490 25.83 18.29 -68.55
C SER A 490 27.20 17.69 -68.91
N GLU A 491 27.54 16.52 -68.37
CA GLU A 491 28.77 15.78 -68.69
C GLU A 491 28.71 15.13 -70.07
N GLY A 492 27.50 14.87 -70.58
CA GLY A 492 27.27 14.38 -71.93
C GLY A 492 27.36 12.85 -72.07
N ASP A 493 27.44 12.11 -70.97
CA ASP A 493 27.55 10.65 -70.98
C ASP A 493 26.17 9.98 -70.97
N THR A 494 25.82 9.34 -72.09
CA THR A 494 24.54 8.65 -72.28
C THR A 494 24.31 7.57 -71.22
N ASP A 495 25.32 6.78 -70.88
CA ASP A 495 25.17 5.64 -69.97
C ASP A 495 24.92 6.12 -68.53
N SER A 496 25.65 7.16 -68.09
CA SER A 496 25.44 7.79 -66.78
C SER A 496 24.08 8.48 -66.69
N THR A 497 23.64 9.18 -67.75
CA THR A 497 22.29 9.79 -67.79
C THR A 497 21.19 8.74 -67.73
N LEU A 498 21.32 7.62 -68.46
CA LEU A 498 20.34 6.53 -68.38
C LEU A 498 20.29 5.95 -66.97
N GLN A 499 21.43 5.71 -66.33
CA GLN A 499 21.49 5.20 -64.96
C GLN A 499 20.80 6.17 -63.98
N ALA A 500 21.07 7.47 -64.09
CA ALA A 500 20.44 8.51 -63.27
C ALA A 500 18.92 8.58 -63.49
N LEU A 501 18.44 8.45 -64.73
CA LEU A 501 17.01 8.42 -65.06
C LEU A 501 16.29 7.18 -64.53
N GLN A 502 17.00 6.06 -64.38
CA GLN A 502 16.45 4.80 -63.86
C GLN A 502 16.39 4.75 -62.32
N VAL A 503 16.93 5.75 -61.62
CA VAL A 503 16.91 5.78 -60.16
C VAL A 503 15.46 5.85 -59.64
N PRO A 504 15.02 4.89 -58.79
CA PRO A 504 13.63 4.80 -58.36
C PRO A 504 13.09 6.02 -57.60
N CYS A 505 13.95 6.74 -56.86
CA CYS A 505 13.51 7.87 -56.03
C CYS A 505 13.02 9.06 -56.86
N VAL A 506 13.48 9.23 -58.11
CA VAL A 506 12.96 10.27 -59.03
C VAL A 506 11.52 9.97 -59.42
N GLY A 507 11.17 8.68 -59.53
CA GLY A 507 9.82 8.22 -59.85
C GLY A 507 9.41 8.51 -61.30
N LEU A 508 10.38 8.52 -62.23
CA LEU A 508 10.11 8.71 -63.65
C LEU A 508 9.38 7.49 -64.24
N ARG A 509 8.46 7.75 -65.16
CA ARG A 509 7.68 6.73 -65.88
C ARG A 509 8.13 6.66 -67.33
N GLY A 510 8.25 5.42 -67.82
CA GLY A 510 8.51 5.15 -69.23
C GLY A 510 9.97 5.25 -69.65
N VAL A 511 10.93 5.17 -68.72
CA VAL A 511 12.36 5.15 -69.08
C VAL A 511 12.70 3.80 -69.74
N LEU A 512 13.15 3.82 -70.99
CA LEU A 512 13.57 2.66 -71.78
C LEU A 512 15.07 2.75 -72.11
N ALA A 513 15.79 1.64 -72.01
CA ALA A 513 17.24 1.63 -72.28
C ALA A 513 17.55 1.90 -73.76
N GLU A 514 16.63 1.53 -74.65
CA GLU A 514 16.76 1.70 -76.10
C GLU A 514 16.72 3.17 -76.55
N CYS A 515 16.20 4.07 -75.71
CA CYS A 515 16.05 5.49 -75.99
C CYS A 515 17.16 6.35 -75.34
N ALA A 516 18.22 5.75 -74.81
CA ALA A 516 19.21 6.44 -73.99
C ALA A 516 19.86 7.65 -74.70
N ASP A 517 20.30 7.46 -75.94
CA ASP A 517 20.93 8.52 -76.74
C ASP A 517 19.95 9.68 -77.02
N ASP A 518 18.70 9.37 -77.32
CA ASP A 518 17.66 10.36 -77.58
C ASP A 518 17.26 11.13 -76.31
N TYR A 519 17.22 10.45 -75.15
CA TYR A 519 17.04 11.11 -73.86
C TYR A 519 18.17 12.10 -73.59
N GLN A 520 19.42 11.68 -73.73
CA GLN A 520 20.58 12.53 -73.50
C GLN A 520 20.55 13.76 -74.43
N ALA A 521 20.26 13.57 -75.72
CA ALA A 521 20.22 14.65 -76.70
C ALA A 521 19.11 15.67 -76.41
N GLU A 522 17.88 15.21 -76.15
CA GLU A 522 16.75 16.12 -75.94
C GLU A 522 16.78 16.77 -74.55
N LEU A 523 17.26 16.07 -73.50
CA LEU A 523 17.48 16.67 -72.18
C LEU A 523 18.58 17.74 -72.23
N ALA A 524 19.72 17.48 -72.87
CA ALA A 524 20.79 18.47 -73.01
C ALA A 524 20.32 19.72 -73.79
N LYS A 525 19.53 19.52 -74.83
CA LYS A 525 18.91 20.62 -75.58
C LYS A 525 17.93 21.42 -74.71
N ARG A 526 17.10 20.74 -73.90
CA ARG A 526 16.18 21.41 -72.97
C ARG A 526 16.93 22.21 -71.90
N GLN A 527 18.02 21.66 -71.37
CA GLN A 527 18.88 22.32 -70.37
C GLN A 527 19.57 23.55 -70.97
N ALA A 528 20.06 23.45 -72.22
CA ALA A 528 20.64 24.59 -72.93
C ALA A 528 19.64 25.73 -73.18
N LEU A 529 18.36 25.40 -73.47
CA LEU A 529 17.30 26.40 -73.58
C LEU A 529 17.03 27.10 -72.24
N ASN A 530 16.96 26.34 -71.14
CA ASN A 530 16.80 26.87 -69.79
C ASN A 530 17.94 27.82 -69.40
N ALA A 531 19.18 27.48 -69.76
CA ALA A 531 20.34 28.35 -69.52
C ALA A 531 20.29 29.66 -70.34
N ALA A 532 19.69 29.65 -71.53
CA ALA A 532 19.59 30.82 -72.42
C ALA A 532 18.50 31.82 -72.03
N ASP A 533 17.42 31.36 -71.38
CA ASP A 533 16.24 32.17 -71.01
C ASP A 533 16.41 32.99 -69.72
N GLY A 534 17.61 33.01 -69.12
CA GLY A 534 17.95 33.84 -67.96
C GLY A 534 18.33 33.01 -66.73
N GLY A 535 19.46 32.29 -66.81
CA GLY A 535 20.05 31.62 -65.66
C GLY A 535 20.74 32.61 -64.74
N ASP A 536 20.07 33.02 -63.66
CA ASP A 536 20.62 33.98 -62.68
C ASP A 536 21.72 33.40 -61.76
N GLY A 537 22.25 32.19 -62.06
CA GLY A 537 23.33 31.57 -61.28
C GLY A 537 22.93 31.21 -59.84
N GLY A 538 21.63 31.13 -59.57
CA GLY A 538 21.09 30.75 -58.26
C GLY A 538 21.64 29.40 -57.79
N VAL A 539 21.91 29.28 -56.49
CA VAL A 539 22.44 28.04 -55.89
C VAL A 539 21.30 27.08 -55.48
N TRP A 540 20.08 27.59 -55.43
CA TRP A 540 18.93 26.88 -54.87
C TRP A 540 17.96 26.39 -55.94
N VAL A 541 17.49 25.15 -55.78
CA VAL A 541 16.40 24.57 -56.56
C VAL A 541 15.21 24.36 -55.64
N LYS A 542 14.00 24.59 -56.18
CA LYS A 542 12.74 24.38 -55.47
C LYS A 542 12.07 23.13 -56.01
N HIS A 543 11.74 22.20 -55.13
CA HIS A 543 11.00 20.98 -55.43
C HIS A 543 9.64 21.00 -54.74
N ARG A 544 8.60 20.56 -55.45
CA ARG A 544 7.24 20.45 -54.90
C ARG A 544 6.99 19.01 -54.45
N ILE A 545 6.86 18.80 -53.15
CA ILE A 545 6.64 17.47 -52.55
C ILE A 545 5.14 17.26 -52.32
N LYS A 546 4.61 16.12 -52.80
CA LYS A 546 3.18 15.73 -52.75
C LYS A 546 2.22 16.82 -53.25
N ASP A 547 2.68 17.64 -54.20
CA ASP A 547 1.97 18.81 -54.76
C ASP A 547 1.58 19.89 -53.72
N ARG A 548 2.08 19.79 -52.48
CA ARG A 548 1.66 20.63 -51.35
C ARG A 548 2.78 21.40 -50.66
N TYR A 549 3.94 20.78 -50.51
CA TYR A 549 5.04 21.32 -49.69
C TYR A 549 6.19 21.76 -50.58
N ASP A 550 6.77 22.91 -50.26
CA ASP A 550 7.91 23.46 -50.98
C ASP A 550 9.20 23.08 -50.25
N PHE A 551 10.07 22.36 -50.95
CA PHE A 551 11.37 21.92 -50.46
C PHE A 551 12.48 22.63 -51.24
N TYR A 552 13.44 23.20 -50.53
CA TYR A 552 14.52 23.98 -51.11
C TYR A 552 15.83 23.21 -50.96
N TYR A 553 16.52 23.01 -52.07
CA TYR A 553 17.76 22.23 -52.12
C TYR A 553 18.92 23.09 -52.60
N ASP A 554 20.01 23.08 -51.84
CA ASP A 554 21.25 23.78 -52.13
C ASP A 554 22.18 22.89 -52.97
N LEU A 555 22.44 23.29 -54.21
CA LEU A 555 23.29 22.54 -55.13
C LEU A 555 24.77 22.52 -54.73
N GLN A 556 25.24 23.49 -53.94
CA GLN A 556 26.64 23.55 -53.48
C GLN A 556 26.87 22.73 -52.21
N THR A 557 25.96 22.85 -51.24
CA THR A 557 26.11 22.16 -49.95
C THR A 557 25.46 20.78 -49.91
N GLN A 558 24.64 20.45 -50.92
CA GLN A 558 23.83 19.22 -51.00
C GLN A 558 22.92 19.03 -49.78
N LYS A 559 22.38 20.15 -49.26
CA LYS A 559 21.47 20.15 -48.13
C LYS A 559 20.09 20.65 -48.53
N GLY A 560 19.07 20.06 -47.92
CA GLY A 560 17.68 20.46 -48.05
C GLY A 560 17.18 21.30 -46.88
N THR A 561 16.15 22.10 -47.10
CA THR A 561 15.39 22.82 -46.06
C THR A 561 13.95 23.05 -46.51
N TRP A 562 13.03 23.00 -45.55
CA TRP A 562 11.62 23.37 -45.75
C TRP A 562 11.39 24.89 -45.63
N ASN A 563 12.32 25.61 -44.99
CA ASN A 563 12.27 27.05 -44.87
C ASN A 563 12.80 27.72 -46.13
N GLU A 564 12.10 28.75 -46.61
CA GLU A 564 12.59 29.54 -47.74
C GLU A 564 13.85 30.32 -47.32
N PRO A 565 14.98 30.13 -48.02
CA PRO A 565 16.20 30.88 -47.73
C PRO A 565 16.00 32.40 -47.88
N GLN A 566 16.64 33.21 -47.02
CA GLN A 566 16.45 34.67 -46.96
C GLN A 566 16.81 35.44 -48.25
N GLU A 567 17.58 34.81 -49.15
CA GLU A 567 17.94 35.34 -50.48
C GLU A 567 17.71 34.27 -51.56
N PHE A 568 16.54 33.61 -51.53
CA PHE A 568 16.21 32.55 -52.49
C PHE A 568 16.16 33.10 -53.93
N VAL A 569 17.10 32.66 -54.75
CA VAL A 569 17.09 32.83 -56.20
C VAL A 569 17.00 31.45 -56.83
N HIS A 570 15.87 31.18 -57.48
CA HIS A 570 15.64 29.90 -58.11
C HIS A 570 16.58 29.69 -59.30
N ASN A 571 17.29 28.56 -59.30
CA ASN A 571 18.10 28.18 -60.44
C ASN A 571 17.22 27.66 -61.59
N THR A 572 16.91 28.56 -62.52
CA THR A 572 16.14 28.27 -63.74
C THR A 572 16.94 27.52 -64.82
N SER A 573 18.26 27.40 -64.69
CA SER A 573 19.08 26.67 -65.67
C SER A 573 19.03 25.16 -65.48
N GLN A 574 18.63 24.68 -64.30
CA GLN A 574 18.44 23.26 -64.02
C GLN A 574 17.13 22.76 -64.63
N LEU A 575 17.11 21.50 -65.06
CA LEU A 575 15.90 20.80 -65.45
C LEU A 575 15.11 20.42 -64.20
N THR A 576 13.82 20.73 -64.18
CA THR A 576 12.93 20.23 -63.12
C THR A 576 12.52 18.79 -63.38
N LYS A 577 12.00 18.11 -62.35
CA LYS A 577 11.46 16.75 -62.47
C LYS A 577 10.38 16.66 -63.56
N GLU A 578 9.51 17.65 -63.64
CA GLU A 578 8.41 17.71 -64.60
C GLU A 578 8.93 17.86 -66.02
N GLU A 579 9.97 18.67 -66.22
CA GLU A 579 10.64 18.82 -67.51
C GLU A 579 11.32 17.52 -67.95
N ILE A 580 12.04 16.86 -67.03
CA ILE A 580 12.68 15.56 -67.29
C ILE A 580 11.61 14.52 -67.65
N GLN A 581 10.54 14.41 -66.87
CA GLN A 581 9.44 13.48 -67.13
C GLN A 581 8.73 13.77 -68.46
N SER A 582 8.54 15.04 -68.81
CA SER A 582 7.93 15.45 -70.08
C SER A 582 8.81 15.04 -71.26
N THR A 583 10.11 15.32 -71.19
CA THR A 583 11.09 14.94 -72.23
C THR A 583 11.18 13.42 -72.39
N VAL A 584 11.37 12.69 -71.29
CA VAL A 584 11.39 11.21 -71.31
C VAL A 584 10.09 10.67 -71.87
N GLY A 585 8.95 11.20 -71.45
CA GLY A 585 7.63 10.81 -71.95
C GLY A 585 7.48 11.02 -73.45
N SER A 586 7.95 12.16 -73.98
CA SER A 586 7.90 12.48 -75.40
C SER A 586 8.79 11.54 -76.22
N VAL A 587 10.06 11.40 -75.85
CA VAL A 587 11.03 10.53 -76.55
C VAL A 587 10.53 9.08 -76.56
N THR A 588 10.05 8.59 -75.42
CA THR A 588 9.50 7.24 -75.29
C THR A 588 8.25 7.04 -76.14
N ALA A 589 7.37 8.04 -76.20
CA ALA A 589 6.18 7.97 -77.04
C ALA A 589 6.53 7.94 -78.53
N GLU A 590 7.55 8.69 -78.96
CA GLU A 590 8.04 8.69 -80.33
C GLU A 590 8.65 7.33 -80.71
N TYR A 591 9.52 6.79 -79.85
CA TYR A 591 10.08 5.46 -80.02
C TYR A 591 9.00 4.38 -80.12
N ASN A 592 8.04 4.38 -79.18
CA ASN A 592 6.93 3.42 -79.20
C ASN A 592 6.10 3.55 -80.48
N ARG A 593 5.89 4.78 -80.98
CA ARG A 593 5.20 5.01 -82.25
C ARG A 593 5.99 4.42 -83.42
N GLU A 594 7.31 4.60 -83.46
CA GLU A 594 8.18 4.00 -84.48
C GLU A 594 8.13 2.46 -84.42
N GLN A 595 8.23 1.86 -83.24
CA GLN A 595 8.10 0.41 -83.08
C GLN A 595 6.75 -0.11 -83.57
N LEU A 596 5.66 0.63 -83.31
CA LEU A 596 4.35 0.32 -83.88
C LEU A 596 4.33 0.42 -85.41
N TRP A 597 5.01 1.41 -86.00
CA TRP A 597 5.13 1.52 -87.47
C TRP A 597 5.88 0.33 -88.07
N LEU A 598 7.02 -0.06 -87.48
CA LEU A 598 7.82 -1.22 -87.91
C LEU A 598 7.03 -2.53 -87.78
N ALA A 599 6.35 -2.75 -86.66
CA ALA A 599 5.52 -3.94 -86.47
C ALA A 599 4.39 -4.05 -87.51
N ASN A 600 3.87 -2.92 -87.99
CA ASN A 600 2.81 -2.86 -89.00
C ASN A 600 3.33 -2.69 -90.44
N GLU A 601 4.64 -2.74 -90.67
CA GLU A 601 5.25 -2.62 -92.00
C GLU A 601 4.63 -3.60 -93.04
N PRO A 602 4.36 -4.89 -92.73
CA PRO A 602 3.73 -5.81 -93.68
C PRO A 602 2.33 -5.34 -94.13
N LEU A 603 1.55 -4.75 -93.23
CA LEU A 603 0.22 -4.21 -93.56
C LEU A 603 0.34 -2.97 -94.44
N ILE A 604 1.34 -2.12 -94.19
CA ILE A 604 1.62 -0.93 -94.99
C ILE A 604 2.04 -1.33 -96.40
N ILE A 605 2.92 -2.34 -96.55
CA ILE A 605 3.32 -2.89 -97.84
C ILE A 605 2.11 -3.48 -98.58
N LEU A 606 1.24 -4.24 -97.89
CA LEU A 606 0.02 -4.78 -98.47
C LEU A 606 -0.92 -3.67 -98.95
N LEU A 607 -1.08 -2.62 -98.16
CA LEU A 607 -1.88 -1.45 -98.52
C LEU A 607 -1.29 -0.72 -99.74
N GLN A 608 0.02 -0.48 -99.76
CA GLN A 608 0.71 0.11 -100.91
C GLN A 608 0.56 -0.75 -102.17
N ALA A 609 0.70 -2.07 -102.05
CA ALA A 609 0.53 -3.01 -103.15
C ALA A 609 -0.91 -3.00 -103.71
N ARG A 610 -1.91 -2.82 -102.85
CA ARG A 610 -3.32 -2.64 -103.26
C ARG A 610 -3.53 -1.30 -103.96
N ILE A 611 -3.13 -0.19 -103.35
CA ILE A 611 -3.32 1.17 -103.90
C ILE A 611 -2.62 1.33 -105.25
N ARG A 612 -1.39 0.83 -105.38
CA ARG A 612 -0.62 0.92 -106.63
C ARG A 612 -1.06 -0.11 -107.68
N GLY A 613 -2.07 -0.94 -107.40
CA GLY A 613 -2.58 -1.99 -108.30
C GLY A 613 -1.60 -3.13 -108.57
N TYR A 614 -0.56 -3.29 -107.74
CA TYR A 614 0.46 -4.33 -107.92
C TYR A 614 -0.15 -5.74 -107.81
N LEU A 615 -1.03 -5.98 -106.84
CA LEU A 615 -1.68 -7.28 -106.67
C LEU A 615 -2.52 -7.68 -107.89
N VAL A 616 -3.24 -6.72 -108.49
CA VAL A 616 -4.04 -6.95 -109.71
C VAL A 616 -3.16 -7.22 -110.92
N ARG A 617 -2.09 -6.43 -111.10
CA ARG A 617 -1.12 -6.66 -112.19
C ARG A 617 -0.42 -8.01 -112.05
N ARG A 618 -0.07 -8.41 -110.83
CA ARG A 618 0.53 -9.71 -110.54
C ARG A 618 -0.44 -10.85 -110.88
N ALA A 619 -1.68 -10.79 -110.41
CA ALA A 619 -2.70 -11.80 -110.72
C ALA A 619 -3.00 -11.87 -112.24
N HIS A 620 -3.06 -10.74 -112.94
CA HIS A 620 -3.20 -10.69 -114.40
C HIS A 620 -2.00 -11.31 -115.11
N ALA A 621 -0.77 -11.01 -114.68
CA ALA A 621 0.44 -11.58 -115.25
C ALA A 621 0.55 -13.09 -115.01
N GLU A 622 0.25 -13.56 -113.80
CA GLU A 622 0.17 -14.99 -113.46
C GLU A 622 -0.89 -15.70 -114.32
N ARG A 623 -2.07 -15.09 -114.51
CA ARG A 623 -3.12 -15.64 -115.38
C ARG A 623 -2.71 -15.68 -116.84
N LEU A 624 -2.05 -14.63 -117.33
CA LEU A 624 -1.54 -14.57 -118.70
C LEU A 624 -0.47 -15.65 -118.93
N GLU A 625 0.43 -15.84 -117.97
CA GLU A 625 1.47 -16.86 -118.03
C GLU A 625 0.88 -18.27 -118.00
N TYR A 626 -0.11 -18.52 -117.14
CA TYR A 626 -0.86 -19.78 -117.15
C TYR A 626 -1.50 -20.05 -118.52
N LEU A 627 -2.14 -19.04 -119.14
CA LEU A 627 -2.75 -19.19 -120.46
C LEU A 627 -1.71 -19.51 -121.54
N ARG A 628 -0.53 -18.86 -121.49
CA ARG A 628 0.61 -19.19 -122.39
C ARG A 628 1.08 -20.63 -122.21
N GLN A 629 1.17 -21.12 -120.98
CA GLN A 629 1.56 -22.52 -120.72
C GLN A 629 0.52 -23.53 -121.26
N GLN A 630 -0.76 -23.16 -121.33
CA GLN A 630 -1.81 -24.00 -121.88
C GLN A 630 -1.97 -23.87 -123.41
N GLU A 631 -1.31 -22.88 -124.04
CA GLU A 631 -1.36 -22.65 -125.49
C GLU A 631 -1.05 -23.92 -126.32
N PRO A 632 -0.03 -24.74 -126.00
CA PRO A 632 0.24 -25.97 -126.74
C PRO A 632 -0.89 -27.01 -126.63
N ASN A 633 -1.58 -27.06 -125.49
CA ASN A 633 -2.72 -27.98 -125.29
C ASN A 633 -3.94 -27.54 -126.09
N VAL A 634 -4.19 -26.23 -126.19
CA VAL A 634 -5.25 -25.66 -127.04
C VAL A 634 -4.95 -25.93 -128.52
N VAL A 635 -3.70 -25.74 -128.97
CA VAL A 635 -3.29 -26.06 -130.34
C VAL A 635 -3.47 -27.55 -130.64
N ARG A 636 -3.14 -28.45 -129.69
CA ARG A 636 -3.40 -29.90 -129.84
C ARG A 636 -4.89 -30.19 -130.00
N LEU A 637 -5.75 -29.59 -129.17
CA LEU A 637 -7.20 -29.75 -129.28
C LEU A 637 -7.75 -29.22 -130.61
N GLN A 638 -7.24 -28.08 -131.11
CA GLN A 638 -7.63 -27.52 -132.42
C GLN A 638 -7.22 -28.43 -133.59
N VAL A 639 -5.98 -28.97 -133.58
CA VAL A 639 -5.54 -29.94 -134.59
C VAL A 639 -6.38 -31.21 -134.56
N GLN A 640 -6.80 -31.65 -133.36
CA GLN A 640 -7.65 -32.82 -133.18
C GLN A 640 -9.09 -32.55 -133.67
N HIS A 641 -9.60 -31.33 -133.47
CA HIS A 641 -10.91 -30.88 -133.98
C HIS A 641 -10.93 -30.70 -135.50
N ASP A 642 -9.85 -30.20 -136.10
CA ASP A 642 -9.69 -30.10 -137.56
C ASP A 642 -9.56 -31.48 -138.22
N CYS A 643 -8.96 -32.45 -137.54
CA CYS A 643 -8.97 -33.84 -137.98
C CYS A 643 -10.36 -34.47 -137.94
N THR A 644 -11.20 -34.13 -136.94
CA THR A 644 -12.60 -34.61 -136.88
C THR A 644 -13.54 -33.91 -137.85
N ASN A 645 -13.27 -32.67 -138.26
CA ASN A 645 -14.11 -31.94 -139.24
C ASN A 645 -13.92 -32.40 -140.69
N HIS A 646 -12.93 -33.26 -140.99
CA HIS A 646 -12.77 -33.89 -142.31
C HIS A 646 -13.45 -35.26 -142.44
N THR A 647 -14.08 -35.76 -141.37
CA THR A 647 -14.86 -36.99 -141.39
C THR A 647 -16.14 -36.80 -140.58
N ASP A 648 -17.26 -36.70 -141.30
CA ASP A 648 -18.65 -36.89 -140.85
C ASP A 648 -19.53 -35.64 -140.64
N ASN A 649 -20.20 -35.29 -141.74
CA ASN A 649 -21.56 -34.75 -141.77
C ASN A 649 -22.50 -35.59 -140.87
N HIS A 650 -22.95 -35.04 -139.74
CA HIS A 650 -24.37 -35.03 -139.37
C HIS A 650 -24.59 -34.13 -138.14
N THR A 651 -25.53 -33.21 -138.31
CA THR A 651 -25.77 -32.04 -137.48
C THR A 651 -26.55 -32.36 -136.19
N LEU A 652 -26.12 -31.71 -135.11
CA LEU A 652 -26.91 -31.18 -133.97
C LEU A 652 -27.40 -32.15 -132.88
N CYS A 653 -26.56 -32.31 -131.84
CA CYS A 653 -26.99 -32.38 -130.43
C CYS A 653 -25.95 -31.66 -129.57
N PHE A 654 -26.15 -30.37 -129.28
CA PHE A 654 -25.39 -29.63 -128.27
C PHE A 654 -26.39 -29.07 -127.26
N TYR A 655 -26.35 -29.58 -126.03
CA TYR A 655 -26.55 -28.84 -124.77
C TYR A 655 -26.66 -29.85 -123.61
N SER A 656 -25.52 -30.28 -123.06
CA SER A 656 -25.42 -30.59 -121.63
C SER A 656 -23.95 -30.64 -121.19
N ALA A 657 -23.72 -30.28 -119.93
CA ALA A 657 -22.47 -30.31 -119.17
C ALA A 657 -21.46 -29.18 -119.43
N PHE A 658 -21.54 -28.11 -118.61
CA PHE A 658 -20.54 -27.92 -117.57
C PHE A 658 -21.10 -27.01 -116.46
N GLN A 659 -21.32 -27.65 -115.31
CA GLN A 659 -21.59 -27.09 -114.00
C GLN A 659 -20.31 -26.50 -113.40
N ASP A 660 -20.52 -25.53 -112.50
CA ASP A 660 -19.74 -25.24 -111.29
C ASP A 660 -18.30 -24.71 -111.43
N ALA A 661 -18.17 -23.38 -111.32
CA ALA A 661 -17.05 -22.73 -110.63
C ALA A 661 -17.33 -21.24 -110.38
N GLN A 662 -18.11 -20.90 -109.34
CA GLN A 662 -17.98 -19.60 -108.67
C GLN A 662 -17.93 -19.80 -107.16
N SER A 663 -16.72 -20.09 -106.69
CA SER A 663 -16.28 -19.79 -105.33
C SER A 663 -14.75 -19.82 -105.31
N THR A 664 -14.16 -18.63 -105.29
CA THR A 664 -12.99 -18.16 -104.50
C THR A 664 -12.53 -16.82 -105.06
#